data_AF-A0A353FJU3-F1
#
_entry.id   AF-A0A353FJU3-F1
#
_cell.length_a   1.000
_cell.length_b   1.000
_cell.length_c   1.000
_cell.angle_alpha   90.00
_cell.angle_beta   90.00
_cell.angle_gamma   90.00
#
_symmetry.space_group_name_H-M   'P 1'
#
loop_
_entity.id
_entity.type
_entity.pdbx_description
1 polymer ?
#
loop_
_entity_poly.entity_id
_entity_poly.type
_entity_poly.pdbx_seq_one_letter_code
_entity_poly.pdbx_strand_id
1 'polypeptide(L)'
;MDGILPCDSATLRQLPGIGDYTAAAIASISFHEPIPAVDGNVCRVAARFLGLKSPLGSSALRGQARDWGETLHAGISAGSAGQLNEGLMELGATVCRPRAPLCGTCPISEKCVALATNQVAEIPKKAKRMDWKEVHLLYGVASCPSGVLLEERKSGWNQGLWEPPSVPYDQEEEPDLAWRESNPQRGELGEMMGSARHTITRHRIQARVHQVEGWNGKGAVDPSTVPLSSLGRKVLSIAGVLGGLLLLSPDSFGQDVVSIPRTVDIPRLDGVLEPVWDGAAEIGPLTEVEPVEGDLADPPTDILLMRNGTHLFIAVTCWEPEPENLVLQNMRRDAFLREDDRIEILLDTFQDGKNAYFFQVAAAGSRGDALIGEAGQDFNKKWDGFWEAQVRTHSDRWVVEIAIPFQSIASGASGVWGANFQRYRGSDRSEYRWASPLRSMEVFTVGGAGVLTGLESPDQGLGLEFSPFLKGKGSRTHGTAGVSSEAAFFSDFGGELNWWATPQLKASLTFNTDFAETEVDDRKVNLSRYSLFFPEKRDFFLEDSNLFRFGDLGGVGYGRGGGGNLVPFYSRRIGLVETEDSTVEVPIEAGARLSGRAGLWDLGFLGVRTGSAAGVSAGTLGVFRPSYRLTENLSAGALLTGGNPGSPHGNSLVGADVRYSTAGWLPGLFDFNLWLARTEDESTDTQGGAGGIQASLRTRDWDFRGGVSGAMGRFQPGLGFVRRPGEVQIQGEVEWQPRPDSGPVRKYIWGLEPQVWLDGDGEFVSGSLETELLEVLWHDGSHFELNVDFHADDPSQDAEILDIAIPAGEYDWRRWGVQYRTPQAHDFSIDGRLSTGSYYSGTMDSGSLSLNWKPSPTFNGSLSYSENRGDLPGGEFLSRLESLDFDWTFSSRLSWQNLIQADNQSNSLGIQSRFHWLIADGREFFLVANSGWEEALDGHVIPTSNDFALKVVWSFRF
;
A
#
# COMPACT_ATOMS: atom_id res chain seq x y z
N MET A 1 45.20 -22.14 10.55
CA MET A 1 45.78 -20.83 10.92
C MET A 1 45.23 -20.48 12.28
N ASP A 2 46.07 -20.04 13.22
CA ASP A 2 45.71 -19.78 14.64
C ASP A 2 44.83 -18.52 14.83
N GLY A 3 43.96 -18.21 13.87
CA GLY A 3 43.11 -17.02 13.87
C GLY A 3 43.83 -15.68 13.62
N ILE A 4 45.16 -15.70 13.40
CA ILE A 4 45.97 -14.49 13.16
C ILE A 4 46.08 -14.21 11.67
N LEU A 5 45.67 -13.02 11.24
CA LEU A 5 45.77 -12.56 9.86
C LEU A 5 47.23 -12.22 9.51
N PRO A 6 47.75 -12.65 8.34
CA PRO A 6 49.10 -12.28 7.90
C PRO A 6 49.28 -10.77 7.80
N CYS A 7 50.44 -10.26 8.18
CA CYS A 7 50.71 -8.82 8.24
C CYS A 7 51.31 -8.23 6.96
N ASP A 8 51.71 -9.06 5.99
CA ASP A 8 52.29 -8.63 4.72
C ASP A 8 51.42 -9.03 3.52
N SER A 9 51.41 -8.15 2.52
CA SER A 9 50.62 -8.25 1.30
C SER A 9 50.96 -9.47 0.45
N ALA A 10 52.22 -9.92 0.47
CA ALA A 10 52.67 -11.08 -0.29
C ALA A 10 52.10 -12.39 0.26
N THR A 11 51.98 -12.50 1.59
CA THR A 11 51.35 -13.63 2.26
C THR A 11 49.82 -13.54 2.17
N LEU A 12 49.24 -12.35 2.35
CA LEU A 12 47.78 -12.14 2.22
C LEU A 12 47.25 -12.54 0.84
N ARG A 13 48.00 -12.25 -0.23
CA ARG A 13 47.63 -12.62 -1.62
C ARG A 13 47.57 -14.13 -1.87
N GLN A 14 48.16 -14.94 -1.00
CA GLN A 14 48.09 -16.40 -1.11
C GLN A 14 46.77 -16.95 -0.55
N LEU A 15 45.96 -16.13 0.14
CA LEU A 15 44.68 -16.54 0.70
C LEU A 15 43.59 -16.55 -0.39
N PRO A 16 42.72 -17.59 -0.43
CA PRO A 16 41.59 -17.62 -1.35
C PRO A 16 40.67 -16.41 -1.18
N GLY A 17 40.33 -15.74 -2.28
CA GLY A 17 39.45 -14.57 -2.29
C GLY A 17 40.15 -13.22 -2.06
N ILE A 18 41.45 -13.19 -1.72
CA ILE A 18 42.20 -11.95 -1.52
C ILE A 18 43.03 -11.61 -2.78
N GLY A 19 42.57 -10.63 -3.54
CA GLY A 19 43.28 -10.11 -4.73
C GLY A 19 44.34 -9.05 -4.40
N ASP A 20 45.08 -8.60 -5.42
CA ASP A 20 46.16 -7.60 -5.28
C ASP A 20 45.75 -6.33 -4.51
N TYR A 21 44.54 -5.81 -4.79
CA TYR A 21 44.00 -4.64 -4.12
C TYR A 21 43.74 -4.92 -2.64
N THR A 22 42.98 -5.98 -2.34
CA THR A 22 42.59 -6.35 -0.98
C THR A 22 43.81 -6.65 -0.10
N ALA A 23 44.80 -7.36 -0.65
CA ALA A 23 46.05 -7.62 0.05
C ALA A 23 46.80 -6.33 0.40
N ALA A 24 46.92 -5.40 -0.56
CA ALA A 24 47.58 -4.12 -0.34
C ALA A 24 46.80 -3.20 0.63
N ALA A 25 45.47 -3.20 0.56
CA ALA A 25 44.61 -2.42 1.45
C ALA A 25 44.74 -2.90 2.90
N ILE A 26 44.59 -4.21 3.16
CA ILE A 26 44.75 -4.79 4.49
C ILE A 26 46.15 -4.51 5.04
N ALA A 27 47.19 -4.81 4.25
CA ALA A 27 48.56 -4.66 4.72
C ALA A 27 48.94 -3.21 5.01
N SER A 28 48.51 -2.26 4.19
CA SER A 28 48.82 -0.85 4.40
C SER A 28 48.00 -0.20 5.51
N ILE A 29 46.71 -0.54 5.65
CA ILE A 29 45.79 0.07 6.63
C ILE A 29 46.00 -0.55 8.01
N SER A 30 46.02 -1.88 8.10
CA SER A 30 46.07 -2.58 9.39
C SER A 30 47.49 -2.80 9.90
N PHE A 31 48.48 -2.88 9.00
CA PHE A 31 49.86 -3.25 9.35
C PHE A 31 50.92 -2.24 8.86
N HIS A 32 50.49 -1.12 8.29
CA HIS A 32 51.36 -0.02 7.84
C HIS A 32 52.41 -0.40 6.78
N GLU A 33 52.21 -1.51 6.05
CA GLU A 33 53.10 -1.87 4.94
C GLU A 33 53.04 -0.77 3.86
N PRO A 34 54.19 -0.25 3.38
CA PRO A 34 54.23 0.84 2.41
C PRO A 34 53.95 0.34 0.98
N ILE A 35 52.73 -0.17 0.76
CA ILE A 35 52.27 -0.72 -0.52
C ILE A 35 51.02 0.03 -1.02
N PRO A 36 50.96 0.44 -2.31
CA PRO A 36 49.80 1.13 -2.83
C PRO A 36 48.60 0.21 -3.05
N ALA A 37 47.45 0.63 -2.54
CA ALA A 37 46.17 -0.02 -2.76
C ALA A 37 45.42 0.69 -3.89
N VAL A 38 45.43 0.09 -5.09
CA VAL A 38 44.90 0.71 -6.31
C VAL A 38 43.57 0.08 -6.71
N ASP A 39 42.47 0.80 -6.47
CA ASP A 39 41.12 0.45 -6.93
C ASP A 39 40.69 1.29 -8.16
N GLY A 40 39.41 1.20 -8.53
CA GLY A 40 38.86 2.00 -9.63
C GLY A 40 38.88 3.51 -9.37
N ASN A 41 38.77 3.93 -8.11
CA ASN A 41 38.81 5.33 -7.70
C ASN A 41 40.23 5.89 -7.82
N VAL A 42 41.22 5.19 -7.25
CA VAL A 42 42.64 5.54 -7.33
C VAL A 42 43.11 5.54 -8.79
N CYS A 43 42.67 4.59 -9.62
CA CYS A 43 42.98 4.59 -11.06
C CYS A 43 42.50 5.86 -11.76
N ARG A 44 41.29 6.34 -11.44
CA ARG A 44 40.74 7.56 -12.02
C ARG A 44 41.46 8.81 -11.52
N VAL A 45 41.77 8.87 -10.22
CA VAL A 45 42.59 9.95 -9.63
C VAL A 45 43.94 10.01 -10.30
N ALA A 46 44.67 8.89 -10.38
CA ALA A 46 45.96 8.77 -11.03
C ALA A 46 45.89 9.19 -12.50
N ALA A 47 44.87 8.72 -13.23
CA ALA A 47 44.66 9.09 -14.63
C ALA A 47 44.55 10.60 -14.81
N ARG A 48 43.71 11.26 -14.01
CA ARG A 48 43.49 12.71 -14.12
C ARG A 48 44.68 13.52 -13.61
N PHE A 49 45.26 13.11 -12.49
CA PHE A 49 46.40 13.81 -11.90
C PHE A 49 47.62 13.79 -12.83
N LEU A 50 47.90 12.65 -13.47
CA LEU A 50 49.04 12.47 -14.37
C LEU A 50 48.73 12.71 -15.86
N GLY A 51 47.46 12.90 -16.23
CA GLY A 51 47.04 13.09 -17.63
C GLY A 51 47.06 11.81 -18.49
N LEU A 52 46.83 10.64 -17.89
CA LEU A 52 46.91 9.33 -18.57
C LEU A 52 45.65 9.04 -19.37
N LYS A 53 45.77 8.89 -20.70
CA LYS A 53 44.65 8.62 -21.61
C LYS A 53 44.32 7.12 -21.78
N SER A 54 44.82 6.27 -20.88
CA SER A 54 44.54 4.83 -20.86
C SER A 54 43.06 4.59 -20.50
N PRO A 55 42.36 3.60 -21.09
CA PRO A 55 40.97 3.31 -20.75
C PRO A 55 40.80 2.87 -19.29
N LEU A 56 39.71 3.32 -18.65
CA LEU A 56 39.37 2.88 -17.29
C LEU A 56 39.15 1.35 -17.26
N GLY A 57 39.77 0.68 -16.29
CA GLY A 57 39.72 -0.79 -16.17
C GLY A 57 40.75 -1.56 -17.01
N SER A 58 41.61 -0.88 -17.79
CA SER A 58 42.73 -1.51 -18.50
C SER A 58 43.87 -1.90 -17.54
N SER A 59 44.58 -3.00 -17.85
CA SER A 59 45.79 -3.41 -17.11
C SER A 59 46.88 -2.34 -17.19
N ALA A 60 46.99 -1.64 -18.33
CA ALA A 60 47.91 -0.53 -18.52
C ALA A 60 47.65 0.62 -17.52
N LEU A 61 46.39 1.06 -17.37
CA LEU A 61 46.07 2.12 -16.42
C LEU A 61 46.31 1.68 -14.97
N ARG A 62 45.94 0.44 -14.62
CA ARG A 62 46.21 -0.12 -13.28
C ARG A 62 47.71 -0.16 -12.97
N GLY A 63 48.55 -0.52 -13.94
CA GLY A 63 50.01 -0.50 -13.80
C GLY A 63 50.52 0.92 -13.56
N GLN A 64 50.12 1.88 -14.38
CA GLN A 64 50.53 3.29 -14.23
C GLN A 64 50.10 3.91 -12.89
N ALA A 65 48.89 3.57 -12.43
CA ALA A 65 48.40 4.00 -11.11
C ALA A 65 49.16 3.34 -9.96
N ARG A 66 49.61 2.09 -10.13
CA ARG A 66 50.48 1.40 -9.18
C ARG A 66 51.85 2.08 -9.10
N ASP A 67 52.51 2.33 -10.22
CA ASP A 67 53.82 3.00 -10.26
C ASP A 67 53.78 4.40 -9.59
N TRP A 68 52.67 5.13 -9.82
CA TRP A 68 52.41 6.40 -9.15
C TRP A 68 52.24 6.21 -7.64
N GLY A 69 51.45 5.22 -7.23
CA GLY A 69 51.29 4.85 -5.83
C GLY A 69 52.61 4.47 -5.16
N GLU A 70 53.46 3.68 -5.81
CA GLU A 70 54.79 3.30 -5.29
C GLU A 70 55.68 4.52 -5.09
N THR A 71 55.64 5.47 -6.02
CA THR A 71 56.37 6.75 -5.90
C THR A 71 55.90 7.56 -4.69
N LEU A 72 54.59 7.61 -4.42
CA LEU A 72 54.05 8.28 -3.24
C LEU A 72 54.46 7.56 -1.94
N HIS A 73 54.38 6.22 -1.92
CA HIS A 73 54.72 5.41 -0.74
C HIS A 73 56.22 5.46 -0.40
N ALA A 74 57.10 5.68 -1.38
CA ALA A 74 58.52 5.89 -1.13
C ALA A 74 58.83 7.24 -0.43
N GLY A 75 57.93 8.22 -0.52
CA GLY A 75 58.13 9.58 -0.02
C GLY A 75 57.40 9.93 1.28
N ILE A 76 56.62 9.01 1.85
CA ILE A 76 55.85 9.25 3.08
C ILE A 76 56.60 8.80 4.35
N SER A 77 56.20 9.36 5.50
CA SER A 77 56.66 8.91 6.81
C SER A 77 56.26 7.45 7.08
N ALA A 78 57.13 6.72 7.78
CA ALA A 78 56.83 5.37 8.27
C ALA A 78 55.53 5.38 9.09
N GLY A 79 54.62 4.44 8.81
CA GLY A 79 53.30 4.37 9.45
C GLY A 79 52.16 5.03 8.67
N SER A 80 52.44 5.88 7.68
CA SER A 80 51.42 6.70 6.99
C SER A 80 50.81 6.05 5.74
N ALA A 81 51.19 4.82 5.41
CA ALA A 81 50.75 4.14 4.18
C ALA A 81 49.22 3.95 4.12
N GLY A 82 48.61 3.51 5.21
CA GLY A 82 47.14 3.38 5.33
C GLY A 82 46.42 4.71 5.07
N GLN A 83 46.85 5.78 5.75
CA GLN A 83 46.26 7.12 5.60
C GLN A 83 46.37 7.65 4.17
N LEU A 84 47.49 7.39 3.48
CA LEU A 84 47.65 7.78 2.09
C LEU A 84 46.70 7.01 1.17
N ASN A 85 46.61 5.70 1.35
CA ASN A 85 45.72 4.85 0.54
C ASN A 85 44.25 5.20 0.77
N GLU A 86 43.82 5.33 2.03
CA GLU A 86 42.48 5.79 2.38
C GLU A 86 42.21 7.20 1.82
N GLY A 87 43.16 8.13 1.98
CA GLY A 87 43.04 9.48 1.43
C GLY A 87 42.89 9.52 -0.10
N LEU A 88 43.59 8.66 -0.83
CA LEU A 88 43.46 8.56 -2.29
C LEU A 88 42.14 7.91 -2.73
N MET A 89 41.67 6.90 -2.01
CA MET A 89 40.36 6.28 -2.25
C MET A 89 39.24 7.28 -1.98
N GLU A 90 39.29 7.94 -0.82
CA GLU A 90 38.34 8.97 -0.39
C GLU A 90 38.33 10.14 -1.37
N LEU A 91 39.50 10.64 -1.78
CA LEU A 91 39.61 11.68 -2.79
C LEU A 91 38.96 11.26 -4.11
N GLY A 92 39.14 10.01 -4.53
CA GLY A 92 38.50 9.48 -5.72
C GLY A 92 36.98 9.40 -5.57
N ALA A 93 36.49 8.96 -4.41
CA ALA A 93 35.07 8.78 -4.12
C ALA A 93 34.32 10.11 -4.00
N THR A 94 34.85 11.08 -3.25
CA THR A 94 34.12 12.30 -2.85
C THR A 94 34.44 13.53 -3.69
N VAL A 95 35.66 13.64 -4.24
CA VAL A 95 36.11 14.85 -4.95
C VAL A 95 36.35 14.60 -6.44
N CYS A 96 37.26 13.68 -6.78
CA CYS A 96 37.64 13.35 -8.16
C CYS A 96 36.66 12.35 -8.79
N ARG A 97 35.37 12.67 -8.74
CA ARG A 97 34.23 11.82 -9.12
C ARG A 97 34.17 11.48 -10.62
N PRO A 98 33.61 10.33 -11.04
CA PRO A 98 33.51 9.96 -12.46
C PRO A 98 32.82 11.00 -13.33
N ARG A 99 31.72 11.57 -12.82
CA ARG A 99 30.97 12.70 -13.41
C ARG A 99 31.06 13.90 -12.45
N ALA A 100 31.06 15.12 -13.00
CA ALA A 100 31.13 16.38 -12.25
C ALA A 100 32.17 16.42 -11.09
N PRO A 101 33.47 16.22 -11.35
CA PRO A 101 34.48 16.26 -10.29
C PRO A 101 34.62 17.66 -9.68
N LEU A 102 34.78 17.71 -8.36
CA LEU A 102 34.89 18.94 -7.58
C LEU A 102 36.32 19.52 -7.62
N CYS A 103 36.78 19.88 -8.82
CA CYS A 103 38.16 20.35 -9.01
C CYS A 103 38.47 21.63 -8.23
N GLY A 104 37.48 22.49 -7.98
CA GLY A 104 37.65 23.74 -7.23
C GLY A 104 37.96 23.55 -5.74
N THR A 105 37.58 22.42 -5.15
CA THR A 105 37.88 22.07 -3.75
C THR A 105 38.91 20.95 -3.63
N CYS A 106 39.46 20.48 -4.77
CA CYS A 106 40.38 19.36 -4.77
C CYS A 106 41.73 19.76 -4.16
N PRO A 107 42.19 19.06 -3.10
CA PRO A 107 43.41 19.44 -2.37
C PRO A 107 44.69 19.27 -3.20
N ILE A 108 44.62 18.55 -4.31
CA ILE A 108 45.76 18.32 -5.23
C ILE A 108 45.53 18.93 -6.62
N SER A 109 44.58 19.86 -6.74
CA SER A 109 44.20 20.51 -8.01
C SER A 109 45.35 21.26 -8.68
N GLU A 110 46.22 21.91 -7.90
CA GLU A 110 47.32 22.75 -8.40
C GLU A 110 48.27 22.01 -9.36
N LYS A 111 48.47 20.70 -9.14
CA LYS A 111 49.35 19.85 -9.96
C LYS A 111 48.60 18.87 -10.86
N CYS A 112 47.27 18.96 -10.93
CA CYS A 112 46.47 18.04 -11.72
C CYS A 112 46.57 18.35 -13.22
N VAL A 113 47.20 17.47 -13.99
CA VAL A 113 47.42 17.65 -15.44
C VAL A 113 46.09 17.74 -16.20
N ALA A 114 45.11 16.90 -15.89
CA ALA A 114 43.81 16.94 -16.55
C ALA A 114 43.05 18.25 -16.28
N LEU A 115 43.23 18.87 -15.11
CA LEU A 115 42.65 20.18 -14.80
C LEU A 115 43.36 21.29 -15.58
N ALA A 116 44.70 21.31 -15.54
CA ALA A 116 45.51 22.31 -16.25
C ALA A 116 45.32 22.28 -17.78
N THR A 117 44.98 21.11 -18.33
CA THR A 117 44.73 20.91 -19.78
C THR A 117 43.25 20.89 -20.16
N ASN A 118 42.34 21.14 -19.21
CA ASN A 118 40.89 21.10 -19.39
C ASN A 118 40.35 19.77 -19.97
N GLN A 119 40.95 18.64 -19.58
CA GLN A 119 40.62 17.28 -20.04
C GLN A 119 40.03 16.39 -18.93
N VAL A 120 39.56 16.97 -17.83
CA VAL A 120 39.03 16.20 -16.68
C VAL A 120 37.84 15.30 -17.05
N ALA A 121 36.98 15.76 -17.97
CA ALA A 121 35.85 14.98 -18.47
C ALA A 121 36.24 13.86 -19.46
N GLU A 122 37.41 13.98 -20.09
CA GLU A 122 37.91 13.04 -21.10
C GLU A 122 38.84 11.97 -20.54
N ILE A 123 39.41 12.22 -19.36
CA ILE A 123 40.40 11.37 -18.70
C ILE A 123 39.78 10.75 -17.43
N PRO A 124 39.83 9.41 -17.28
CA PRO A 124 40.34 8.42 -18.23
C PRO A 124 39.40 8.17 -19.42
N LYS A 125 39.93 7.61 -20.52
CA LYS A 125 39.08 7.21 -21.65
C LYS A 125 38.02 6.19 -21.18
N LYS A 126 36.81 6.31 -21.71
CA LYS A 126 35.72 5.36 -21.44
C LYS A 126 36.17 3.93 -21.73
N ALA A 127 35.80 3.00 -20.85
CA ALA A 127 35.99 1.58 -21.09
C ALA A 127 35.27 1.18 -22.39
N LYS A 128 35.82 0.21 -23.13
CA LYS A 128 35.17 -0.34 -24.32
C LYS A 128 33.84 -0.97 -23.88
N ARG A 129 32.74 -0.65 -24.58
CA ARG A 129 31.41 -1.24 -24.34
C ARG A 129 31.55 -2.76 -24.38
N MET A 130 31.02 -3.43 -23.36
CA MET A 130 31.16 -4.86 -23.18
C MET A 130 30.16 -5.57 -24.09
N ASP A 131 30.66 -6.47 -24.95
CA ASP A 131 29.82 -7.33 -25.78
C ASP A 131 29.26 -8.45 -24.90
N TRP A 132 27.93 -8.50 -24.78
CA TRP A 132 27.24 -9.57 -24.08
C TRP A 132 27.32 -10.86 -24.90
N LYS A 133 27.63 -11.97 -24.23
CA LYS A 133 27.56 -13.30 -24.83
C LYS A 133 26.27 -13.97 -24.37
N GLU A 134 25.38 -14.28 -25.30
CA GLU A 134 24.22 -15.11 -25.00
C GLU A 134 24.66 -16.56 -24.79
N VAL A 135 24.06 -17.21 -23.80
CA VAL A 135 24.33 -18.59 -23.42
C VAL A 135 22.99 -19.25 -23.16
N HIS A 136 22.70 -20.34 -23.87
CA HIS A 136 21.54 -21.17 -23.59
C HIS A 136 21.99 -22.42 -22.85
N LEU A 137 21.27 -22.77 -21.79
CA LEU A 137 21.54 -23.95 -20.96
C LEU A 137 20.28 -24.80 -20.85
N LEU A 138 20.43 -26.12 -20.93
CA LEU A 138 19.42 -27.10 -20.50
C LEU A 138 19.80 -27.60 -19.11
N TYR A 139 18.88 -27.48 -18.16
CA TYR A 139 18.99 -27.99 -16.81
C TYR A 139 18.07 -29.20 -16.62
N GLY A 140 18.60 -30.27 -16.05
CA GLY A 140 17.81 -31.43 -15.65
C GLY A 140 17.69 -31.53 -14.14
N VAL A 141 16.46 -31.65 -13.65
CA VAL A 141 16.14 -31.72 -12.22
C VAL A 141 15.44 -33.04 -11.90
N ALA A 142 15.91 -33.72 -10.86
CA ALA A 142 15.21 -34.84 -10.24
C ALA A 142 15.39 -34.80 -8.72
N SER A 143 14.38 -35.28 -8.00
CA SER A 143 14.37 -35.35 -6.54
C SER A 143 13.96 -36.75 -6.08
N CYS A 144 14.41 -37.12 -4.87
CA CYS A 144 14.04 -38.34 -4.18
C CYS A 144 14.03 -38.07 -2.66
N PRO A 145 13.53 -38.99 -1.82
CA PRO A 145 13.48 -38.76 -0.37
C PRO A 145 14.82 -38.44 0.29
N SER A 146 15.95 -38.86 -0.31
CA SER A 146 17.30 -38.61 0.21
C SER A 146 17.98 -37.35 -0.33
N GLY A 147 17.31 -36.55 -1.18
CA GLY A 147 17.84 -35.30 -1.71
C GLY A 147 17.61 -35.10 -3.21
N VAL A 148 18.35 -34.16 -3.79
CA VAL A 148 18.17 -33.66 -5.16
C VAL A 148 19.39 -33.98 -6.02
N LEU A 149 19.17 -34.17 -7.33
CA LEU A 149 20.25 -34.28 -8.30
C LEU A 149 20.96 -32.93 -8.45
N LEU A 150 22.10 -32.78 -7.77
CA LEU A 150 22.96 -31.59 -7.82
C LEU A 150 24.39 -31.98 -8.19
N GLU A 151 25.11 -31.04 -8.79
CA GLU A 151 26.55 -31.15 -9.01
C GLU A 151 27.29 -29.87 -8.64
N GLU A 152 28.49 -30.04 -8.09
CA GLU A 152 29.43 -28.94 -7.87
C GLU A 152 30.07 -28.54 -9.20
N ARG A 153 29.94 -27.26 -9.58
CA ARG A 153 30.60 -26.74 -10.78
C ARG A 153 32.12 -26.77 -10.60
N LYS A 154 32.80 -27.56 -11.43
CA LYS A 154 34.26 -27.74 -11.37
C LYS A 154 35.05 -26.61 -12.05
N SER A 155 34.43 -25.89 -12.99
CA SER A 155 35.07 -24.80 -13.74
C SER A 155 34.05 -23.82 -14.32
N GLY A 156 34.51 -22.65 -14.76
CA GLY A 156 33.66 -21.60 -15.34
C GLY A 156 33.07 -20.66 -14.29
N TRP A 157 31.96 -19.98 -14.62
CA TRP A 157 31.23 -19.19 -13.64
C TRP A 157 30.64 -20.10 -12.55
N ASN A 158 30.49 -19.57 -11.32
CA ASN A 158 29.98 -20.30 -10.16
C ASN A 158 30.81 -21.53 -9.76
N GLN A 159 32.12 -21.55 -10.05
CA GLN A 159 33.02 -22.63 -9.62
C GLN A 159 32.96 -22.81 -8.09
N GLY A 160 32.81 -24.06 -7.64
CA GLY A 160 32.67 -24.41 -6.22
C GLY A 160 31.26 -24.27 -5.65
N LEU A 161 30.29 -23.76 -6.44
CA LEU A 161 28.88 -23.76 -6.09
C LEU A 161 28.17 -24.97 -6.69
N TRP A 162 27.06 -25.36 -6.06
CA TRP A 162 26.22 -26.48 -6.48
C TRP A 162 25.00 -25.98 -7.26
N GLU A 163 24.61 -26.74 -8.27
CA GLU A 163 23.38 -26.51 -9.06
C GLU A 163 22.90 -27.81 -9.71
N PRO A 164 21.65 -27.87 -10.19
CA PRO A 164 21.23 -29.00 -11.00
C PRO A 164 22.12 -29.11 -12.25
N PRO A 165 22.41 -30.33 -12.73
CA PRO A 165 23.29 -30.51 -13.86
C PRO A 165 22.78 -29.78 -15.10
N SER A 166 23.70 -29.08 -15.78
CA SER A 166 23.38 -28.29 -16.96
C SER A 166 24.32 -28.54 -18.13
N VAL A 167 23.78 -28.37 -19.34
CA VAL A 167 24.52 -28.52 -20.59
C VAL A 167 24.29 -27.31 -21.47
N PRO A 168 25.31 -26.79 -22.18
CA PRO A 168 25.10 -25.84 -23.25
C PRO A 168 24.12 -26.42 -24.27
N TYR A 169 23.20 -25.58 -24.72
CA TYR A 169 22.16 -25.99 -25.66
C TYR A 169 22.21 -25.10 -26.89
N ASP A 170 22.35 -25.69 -28.07
CA ASP A 170 22.08 -24.99 -29.32
C ASP A 170 20.60 -25.15 -29.66
N GLN A 171 19.92 -24.06 -30.00
CA GLN A 171 18.47 -24.09 -30.24
C GLN A 171 18.08 -24.91 -31.47
N GLU A 172 19.04 -25.23 -32.35
CA GLU A 172 18.85 -26.08 -33.51
C GLU A 172 18.99 -27.59 -33.19
N GLU A 173 19.42 -27.95 -31.98
CA GLU A 173 19.61 -29.33 -31.52
C GLU A 173 18.38 -29.86 -30.76
N GLU A 174 18.15 -31.18 -30.81
CA GLU A 174 17.13 -31.82 -29.96
C GLU A 174 17.60 -31.90 -28.49
N PRO A 175 16.83 -31.36 -27.52
CA PRO A 175 17.23 -31.30 -26.11
C PRO A 175 17.64 -32.63 -25.48
N ASP A 176 16.93 -33.71 -25.84
CA ASP A 176 17.17 -35.04 -25.29
C ASP A 176 18.52 -35.61 -25.76
N LEU A 177 18.93 -35.28 -26.99
CA LEU A 177 20.20 -35.71 -27.55
C LEU A 177 21.36 -35.00 -26.84
N ALA A 178 21.29 -33.66 -26.74
CA ALA A 178 22.28 -32.84 -26.02
C ALA A 178 22.43 -33.27 -24.55
N TRP A 179 21.32 -33.61 -23.90
CA TRP A 179 21.32 -34.12 -22.53
C TRP A 179 21.98 -35.50 -22.42
N ARG A 180 21.59 -36.45 -23.27
CA ARG A 180 22.11 -37.84 -23.24
C ARG A 180 23.61 -37.90 -23.50
N GLU A 181 24.13 -37.09 -24.41
CA GLU A 181 25.58 -37.05 -24.70
C GLU A 181 26.40 -36.55 -23.52
N SER A 182 25.88 -35.54 -22.80
CA SER A 182 26.59 -34.90 -21.68
C SER A 182 26.33 -35.55 -20.32
N ASN A 183 25.19 -36.23 -20.15
CA ASN A 183 24.74 -36.81 -18.88
C ASN A 183 24.28 -38.29 -19.01
N PRO A 184 25.05 -39.20 -19.64
CA PRO A 184 24.58 -40.55 -20.01
C PRO A 184 24.24 -41.47 -18.83
N GLN A 185 24.59 -41.10 -17.60
CA GLN A 185 24.35 -41.90 -16.38
C GLN A 185 23.28 -41.30 -15.46
N ARG A 186 22.64 -40.18 -15.85
CA ARG A 186 21.77 -39.42 -14.95
C ARG A 186 20.27 -39.58 -15.22
N GLY A 187 19.88 -40.42 -16.18
CA GLY A 187 18.49 -40.59 -16.60
C GLY A 187 18.21 -39.87 -17.92
N GLU A 188 16.96 -39.96 -18.37
CA GLU A 188 16.49 -39.34 -19.61
C GLU A 188 15.87 -37.97 -19.32
N LEU A 189 16.01 -37.02 -20.25
CA LEU A 189 15.35 -35.73 -20.13
C LEU A 189 13.86 -35.94 -20.39
N GLY A 190 13.01 -35.49 -19.47
CA GLY A 190 11.56 -35.56 -19.56
C GLY A 190 10.93 -34.21 -19.86
N GLU A 191 9.71 -34.01 -19.38
CA GLU A 191 8.92 -32.82 -19.63
C GLU A 191 9.62 -31.51 -19.20
N MET A 192 9.41 -30.46 -19.99
CA MET A 192 9.89 -29.12 -19.68
C MET A 192 9.07 -28.50 -18.55
N MET A 193 9.73 -28.16 -17.45
CA MET A 193 9.11 -27.60 -16.25
C MET A 193 9.03 -26.06 -16.29
N GLY A 194 9.90 -25.41 -17.07
CA GLY A 194 9.89 -23.95 -17.20
C GLY A 194 11.21 -23.38 -17.75
N SER A 195 11.37 -22.06 -17.65
CA SER A 195 12.61 -21.39 -18.09
C SER A 195 13.03 -20.25 -17.13
N ALA A 196 14.32 -19.93 -17.12
CA ALA A 196 14.90 -18.86 -16.32
C ALA A 196 15.87 -18.00 -17.11
N ARG A 197 15.78 -16.68 -16.97
CA ARG A 197 16.82 -15.74 -17.42
C ARG A 197 17.72 -15.34 -16.24
N HIS A 198 19.03 -15.26 -16.49
CA HIS A 198 20.00 -14.86 -15.48
C HIS A 198 21.23 -14.19 -16.12
N THR A 199 21.76 -13.13 -15.49
CA THR A 199 22.91 -12.38 -16.01
C THR A 199 24.10 -12.51 -15.06
N ILE A 200 25.25 -12.96 -15.56
CA ILE A 200 26.49 -13.06 -14.78
C ILE A 200 27.64 -12.46 -15.58
N THR A 201 28.35 -11.50 -14.99
CA THR A 201 29.50 -10.81 -15.58
C THR A 201 29.24 -10.27 -17.00
N ARG A 202 29.55 -11.06 -18.03
CA ARG A 202 29.35 -10.73 -19.46
C ARG A 202 28.41 -11.70 -20.20
N HIS A 203 27.75 -12.59 -19.48
CA HIS A 203 26.89 -13.63 -20.05
C HIS A 203 25.42 -13.35 -19.73
N ARG A 204 24.57 -13.43 -20.76
CA ARG A 204 23.11 -13.46 -20.63
C ARG A 204 22.67 -14.91 -20.80
N ILE A 205 22.25 -15.53 -19.71
CA ILE A 205 21.94 -16.95 -19.65
C ILE A 205 20.43 -17.13 -19.81
N GLN A 206 20.03 -17.97 -20.75
CA GLN A 206 18.67 -18.50 -20.88
C GLN A 206 18.70 -19.99 -20.52
N ALA A 207 18.13 -20.34 -19.39
CA ALA A 207 18.04 -21.70 -18.89
C ALA A 207 16.66 -22.29 -19.20
N ARG A 208 16.63 -23.48 -19.78
CA ARG A 208 15.45 -24.33 -19.94
C ARG A 208 15.53 -25.45 -18.90
N VAL A 209 14.47 -25.63 -18.12
CA VAL A 209 14.43 -26.56 -16.99
C VAL A 209 13.54 -27.74 -17.34
N HIS A 210 14.06 -28.95 -17.21
CA HIS A 210 13.35 -30.19 -17.51
C HIS A 210 13.42 -31.15 -16.32
N GLN A 211 12.39 -31.99 -16.18
CA GLN A 211 12.43 -33.11 -15.26
C GLN A 211 13.39 -34.19 -15.80
N VAL A 212 14.08 -34.91 -14.93
CA VAL A 212 14.90 -36.07 -15.33
C VAL A 212 14.21 -37.36 -14.88
N GLU A 213 13.90 -38.21 -15.84
CA GLU A 213 13.24 -39.51 -15.63
C GLU A 213 14.27 -40.65 -15.49
N GLY A 214 13.95 -41.64 -14.67
CA GLY A 214 14.80 -42.83 -14.50
C GLY A 214 16.08 -42.62 -13.67
N TRP A 215 16.28 -41.45 -13.04
CA TRP A 215 17.33 -41.25 -12.05
C TRP A 215 17.06 -42.09 -10.80
N ASN A 216 18.06 -42.87 -10.36
CA ASN A 216 17.93 -43.84 -9.27
C ASN A 216 18.30 -43.29 -7.88
N GLY A 217 18.42 -41.97 -7.73
CA GLY A 217 18.80 -41.32 -6.46
C GLY A 217 20.30 -41.39 -6.12
N LYS A 218 21.14 -42.02 -6.96
CA LYS A 218 22.57 -42.11 -6.70
C LYS A 218 23.21 -40.72 -6.76
N GLY A 219 23.85 -40.32 -5.66
CA GLY A 219 24.48 -39.01 -5.53
C GLY A 219 23.50 -37.88 -5.18
N ALA A 220 22.33 -38.21 -4.63
CA ALA A 220 21.41 -37.21 -4.09
C ALA A 220 22.10 -36.32 -3.03
N VAL A 221 21.87 -35.02 -3.14
CA VAL A 221 22.44 -34.01 -2.25
C VAL A 221 21.29 -33.24 -1.59
N ASP A 222 21.37 -33.06 -0.28
CA ASP A 222 20.48 -32.15 0.43
C ASP A 222 20.85 -30.70 0.07
N PRO A 223 19.97 -29.94 -0.60
CA PRO A 223 20.26 -28.56 -1.02
C PRO A 223 20.59 -27.62 0.15
N SER A 224 20.18 -27.93 1.38
CA SER A 224 20.49 -27.12 2.58
C SER A 224 21.93 -27.29 3.08
N THR A 225 22.62 -28.34 2.65
CA THR A 225 23.97 -28.70 3.12
C THR A 225 25.09 -28.20 2.22
N VAL A 226 24.75 -27.57 1.09
CA VAL A 226 25.71 -27.15 0.06
C VAL A 226 25.43 -25.72 -0.42
N PRO A 227 26.46 -24.94 -0.80
CA PRO A 227 26.27 -23.58 -1.28
C PRO A 227 25.74 -23.59 -2.72
N LEU A 228 24.46 -23.23 -2.89
CA LEU A 228 23.80 -23.20 -4.21
C LEU A 228 24.13 -21.92 -5.01
N SER A 229 24.29 -22.06 -6.32
CA SER A 229 24.37 -20.91 -7.22
C SER A 229 23.02 -20.17 -7.31
N SER A 230 23.04 -18.86 -7.58
CA SER A 230 21.80 -18.07 -7.72
C SER A 230 20.92 -18.59 -8.86
N LEU A 231 21.54 -19.02 -9.96
CA LEU A 231 20.84 -19.69 -11.06
C LEU A 231 20.32 -21.07 -10.64
N GLY A 232 21.11 -21.85 -9.90
CA GLY A 232 20.70 -23.16 -9.36
C GLY A 232 19.48 -23.06 -8.44
N ARG A 233 19.40 -22.05 -7.57
CA ARG A 233 18.22 -21.76 -6.75
C ARG A 233 16.99 -21.47 -7.59
N LYS A 234 17.12 -20.65 -8.63
CA LYS A 234 16.04 -20.32 -9.57
C LYS A 234 15.54 -21.56 -10.32
N VAL A 235 16.44 -22.41 -10.78
CA VAL A 235 16.12 -23.69 -11.45
C VAL A 235 15.39 -24.66 -10.50
N LEU A 236 15.85 -24.80 -9.25
CA LEU A 236 15.21 -25.67 -8.26
C LEU A 236 13.83 -25.16 -7.82
N SER A 237 13.64 -23.84 -7.80
CA SER A 237 12.33 -23.20 -7.53
C SER A 237 11.33 -23.51 -8.64
N ILE A 238 11.73 -23.37 -9.91
CA ILE A 238 10.91 -23.75 -11.08
C ILE A 238 10.49 -25.22 -11.01
N ALA A 239 11.40 -26.10 -10.56
CA ALA A 239 11.12 -27.53 -10.46
C ALA A 239 10.25 -27.92 -9.25
N GLY A 240 9.82 -26.97 -8.41
CA GLY A 240 9.01 -27.25 -7.21
C GLY A 240 9.74 -28.01 -6.10
N VAL A 241 11.05 -28.25 -6.25
CA VAL A 241 11.85 -29.09 -5.34
C VAL A 241 12.18 -28.37 -4.02
N LEU A 242 12.17 -27.04 -4.01
CA LEU A 242 12.34 -26.24 -2.80
C LEU A 242 11.07 -26.13 -1.93
N GLY A 243 9.92 -26.63 -2.40
CA GLY A 243 8.61 -26.52 -1.74
C GLY A 243 8.48 -27.21 -0.37
N GLY A 244 9.48 -28.00 0.05
CA GLY A 244 9.52 -28.63 1.38
C GLY A 244 10.68 -28.19 2.29
N LEU A 245 11.66 -27.44 1.77
CA LEU A 245 12.89 -27.07 2.50
C LEU A 245 13.11 -25.56 2.63
N LEU A 246 12.23 -24.73 2.05
CA LEU A 246 12.19 -23.27 2.24
C LEU A 246 11.33 -22.81 3.44
N LEU A 247 11.02 -23.71 4.38
CA LEU A 247 10.32 -23.34 5.63
C LEU A 247 11.25 -22.79 6.72
N LEU A 248 12.47 -22.38 6.40
CA LEU A 248 13.37 -21.68 7.32
C LEU A 248 14.04 -20.50 6.60
N SER A 249 13.81 -19.31 7.15
CA SER A 249 14.29 -17.97 6.78
C SER A 249 13.59 -17.25 5.59
N PRO A 250 12.80 -16.19 5.87
CA PRO A 250 12.33 -15.20 4.90
C PRO A 250 13.46 -14.40 4.21
N ASP A 251 14.73 -14.57 4.63
CA ASP A 251 15.88 -13.77 4.18
C ASP A 251 16.38 -14.05 2.74
N SER A 252 15.66 -14.82 1.92
CA SER A 252 16.18 -15.31 0.63
C SER A 252 15.87 -14.44 -0.61
N PHE A 253 15.09 -13.37 -0.46
CA PHE A 253 15.15 -12.23 -1.40
C PHE A 253 16.12 -11.22 -0.80
N GLY A 254 17.30 -11.07 -1.39
CA GLY A 254 18.25 -10.04 -0.93
C GLY A 254 17.55 -8.69 -0.97
N GLN A 255 17.27 -8.10 0.20
CA GLN A 255 16.66 -6.78 0.27
C GLN A 255 17.55 -5.78 -0.45
N ASP A 256 17.00 -5.04 -1.40
CA ASP A 256 17.73 -3.97 -2.07
C ASP A 256 18.02 -2.88 -1.05
N VAL A 257 19.31 -2.68 -0.74
CA VAL A 257 19.77 -1.70 0.25
C VAL A 257 20.29 -0.45 -0.45
N VAL A 258 19.71 0.71 -0.13
CA VAL A 258 20.14 2.02 -0.65
C VAL A 258 20.49 2.94 0.52
N SER A 259 21.62 3.64 0.42
CA SER A 259 22.05 4.61 1.45
C SER A 259 21.71 6.03 1.02
N ILE A 260 20.93 6.73 1.84
CA ILE A 260 20.42 8.07 1.55
C ILE A 260 21.44 9.13 1.97
N PRO A 261 22.01 9.89 1.02
CA PRO A 261 23.03 10.89 1.31
C PRO A 261 22.43 12.13 1.97
N ARG A 262 23.26 12.78 2.79
CA ARG A 262 22.92 14.06 3.41
C ARG A 262 23.28 15.22 2.48
N THR A 263 22.39 16.20 2.37
CA THR A 263 22.59 17.48 1.67
C THR A 263 22.45 18.66 2.64
N VAL A 264 23.11 19.77 2.29
CA VAL A 264 22.91 21.09 2.93
C VAL A 264 22.09 22.03 2.03
N ASP A 265 22.01 21.71 0.75
CA ASP A 265 21.25 22.46 -0.25
C ASP A 265 19.81 21.97 -0.26
N ILE A 266 18.86 22.91 -0.28
CA ILE A 266 17.43 22.63 -0.32
C ILE A 266 16.98 22.78 -1.78
N PRO A 267 16.44 21.73 -2.42
CA PRO A 267 15.94 21.83 -3.78
C PRO A 267 14.74 22.77 -3.84
N ARG A 268 14.62 23.51 -4.93
CA ARG A 268 13.38 24.22 -5.22
C ARG A 268 12.38 23.22 -5.81
N LEU A 269 11.27 22.98 -5.11
CA LEU A 269 10.19 22.15 -5.65
C LEU A 269 9.48 22.90 -6.78
N ASP A 270 9.83 22.61 -8.03
CA ASP A 270 9.17 23.15 -9.22
C ASP A 270 9.06 22.15 -10.39
N GLY A 271 9.41 20.88 -10.13
CA GLY A 271 9.40 19.79 -11.08
C GLY A 271 10.54 19.88 -12.09
N VAL A 272 11.63 20.59 -11.79
CA VAL A 272 12.83 20.70 -12.63
C VAL A 272 14.05 20.28 -11.82
N LEU A 273 14.69 19.18 -12.21
CA LEU A 273 15.85 18.68 -11.47
C LEU A 273 17.06 19.64 -11.62
N GLU A 274 17.38 20.31 -10.53
CA GLU A 274 18.56 21.17 -10.35
C GLU A 274 19.83 20.35 -10.01
N PRO A 275 21.06 20.92 -10.15
CA PRO A 275 22.30 20.21 -9.84
C PRO A 275 22.42 19.68 -8.40
N VAL A 276 21.58 20.13 -7.46
CA VAL A 276 21.52 19.58 -6.10
C VAL A 276 21.21 18.08 -6.10
N TRP A 277 20.46 17.59 -7.09
CA TRP A 277 20.12 16.17 -7.24
C TRP A 277 21.28 15.30 -7.74
N ASP A 278 22.38 15.88 -8.25
CA ASP A 278 23.56 15.12 -8.73
C ASP A 278 24.24 14.28 -7.63
N GLY A 279 24.01 14.64 -6.36
CA GLY A 279 24.52 13.95 -5.18
C GLY A 279 23.51 12.99 -4.51
N ALA A 280 22.29 12.87 -5.04
CA ALA A 280 21.25 12.02 -4.49
C ALA A 280 21.53 10.52 -4.72
N ALA A 281 20.96 9.66 -3.88
CA ALA A 281 20.93 8.23 -4.11
C ALA A 281 19.88 7.89 -5.16
N GLU A 282 20.20 6.94 -6.04
CA GLU A 282 19.30 6.43 -7.07
C GLU A 282 18.74 5.07 -6.62
N ILE A 283 17.41 4.91 -6.66
CA ILE A 283 16.77 3.61 -6.48
C ILE A 283 16.97 2.78 -7.74
N GLY A 284 17.15 1.47 -7.59
CA GLY A 284 17.29 0.55 -8.71
C GLY A 284 16.07 0.56 -9.65
N PRO A 285 16.20 -0.05 -10.85
CA PRO A 285 15.11 -0.05 -11.82
C PRO A 285 13.86 -0.73 -11.25
N LEU A 286 12.69 -0.17 -11.57
CA LEU A 286 11.42 -0.82 -11.24
C LEU A 286 11.21 -2.06 -12.11
N THR A 287 10.56 -3.08 -11.54
CA THR A 287 10.21 -4.34 -12.19
C THR A 287 8.70 -4.39 -12.39
N GLU A 288 8.26 -4.78 -13.58
CA GLU A 288 6.87 -4.94 -13.94
C GLU A 288 6.20 -6.05 -13.13
N VAL A 289 5.02 -5.73 -12.59
CA VAL A 289 4.13 -6.63 -11.85
C VAL A 289 2.97 -7.01 -12.75
N GLU A 290 2.43 -6.03 -13.46
CA GLU A 290 1.34 -6.15 -14.41
C GLU A 290 1.67 -5.34 -15.68
N PRO A 291 1.33 -5.83 -16.89
CA PRO A 291 0.72 -7.13 -17.20
C PRO A 291 1.68 -8.34 -17.29
N VAL A 292 3.00 -8.15 -17.31
CA VAL A 292 4.01 -9.22 -17.40
C VAL A 292 4.96 -9.17 -16.21
N GLU A 293 4.75 -10.07 -15.25
CA GLU A 293 5.53 -10.10 -14.01
C GLU A 293 7.01 -10.43 -14.29
N GLY A 294 7.91 -9.58 -13.80
CA GLY A 294 9.35 -9.80 -13.79
C GLY A 294 10.15 -9.11 -14.91
N ASP A 295 9.49 -8.43 -15.86
CA ASP A 295 10.17 -7.58 -16.84
C ASP A 295 10.61 -6.25 -16.21
N LEU A 296 11.53 -5.51 -16.86
CA LEU A 296 11.92 -4.18 -16.37
C LEU A 296 10.91 -3.15 -16.85
N ALA A 297 10.68 -2.11 -16.04
CA ALA A 297 9.81 -1.01 -16.44
C ALA A 297 10.25 -0.38 -17.77
N ASP A 298 9.32 -0.35 -18.73
CA ASP A 298 9.49 0.27 -20.03
C ASP A 298 8.23 1.09 -20.37
N PRO A 299 8.29 2.43 -20.40
CA PRO A 299 9.49 3.26 -20.21
C PRO A 299 10.03 3.25 -18.76
N PRO A 300 11.33 3.52 -18.56
CA PRO A 300 11.95 3.50 -17.24
C PRO A 300 11.42 4.60 -16.30
N THR A 301 11.68 4.44 -15.01
CA THR A 301 11.37 5.43 -13.97
C THR A 301 12.59 5.61 -13.08
N ASP A 302 13.10 6.84 -12.99
CA ASP A 302 14.27 7.17 -12.19
C ASP A 302 13.81 7.81 -10.87
N ILE A 303 14.30 7.30 -9.74
CA ILE A 303 13.89 7.79 -8.41
C ILE A 303 15.16 8.18 -7.65
N LEU A 304 15.23 9.44 -7.24
CA LEU A 304 16.35 10.05 -6.53
C LEU A 304 15.93 10.45 -5.12
N LEU A 305 16.78 10.14 -4.14
CA LEU A 305 16.55 10.46 -2.73
C LEU A 305 17.76 11.13 -2.10
N MET A 306 17.51 12.16 -1.30
CA MET A 306 18.49 12.79 -0.44
C MET A 306 17.79 13.37 0.79
N ARG A 307 18.55 13.71 1.83
CA ARG A 307 17.96 14.26 3.07
C ARG A 307 18.80 15.36 3.67
N ASN A 308 18.20 16.26 4.43
CA ASN A 308 18.94 17.15 5.31
C ASN A 308 18.62 16.83 6.79
N GLY A 309 18.75 17.78 7.71
CA GLY A 309 18.39 17.55 9.11
C GLY A 309 16.88 17.51 9.37
N THR A 310 16.09 18.15 8.52
CA THR A 310 14.66 18.43 8.75
C THR A 310 13.72 17.81 7.71
N HIS A 311 14.23 17.39 6.54
CA HIS A 311 13.43 16.85 5.44
C HIS A 311 14.08 15.66 4.76
N LEU A 312 13.24 14.74 4.29
CA LEU A 312 13.52 13.81 3.21
C LEU A 312 13.06 14.44 1.88
N PHE A 313 13.92 14.41 0.87
CA PHE A 313 13.61 14.88 -0.48
C PHE A 313 13.60 13.69 -1.44
N ILE A 314 12.57 13.62 -2.28
CA ILE A 314 12.39 12.58 -3.29
C ILE A 314 12.11 13.24 -4.62
N ALA A 315 12.85 12.89 -5.67
CA ALA A 315 12.55 13.29 -7.03
C ALA A 315 12.28 12.04 -7.87
N VAL A 316 11.22 12.06 -8.66
CA VAL A 316 10.88 10.94 -9.54
C VAL A 316 10.71 11.45 -10.96
N THR A 317 11.46 10.86 -11.89
CA THR A 317 11.33 11.08 -13.32
C THR A 317 10.64 9.88 -13.95
N CYS A 318 9.41 10.06 -14.38
CA CYS A 318 8.66 9.05 -15.11
C CYS A 318 8.82 9.33 -16.61
N TRP A 319 9.62 8.53 -17.30
CA TRP A 319 9.76 8.65 -18.75
C TRP A 319 8.43 8.29 -19.43
N GLU A 320 8.04 9.10 -20.40
CA GLU A 320 6.80 8.95 -21.14
C GLU A 320 7.00 9.51 -22.55
N PRO A 321 7.35 8.67 -23.54
CA PRO A 321 7.63 9.12 -24.90
C PRO A 321 6.36 9.63 -25.62
N GLU A 322 5.17 9.26 -25.13
CA GLU A 322 3.87 9.65 -25.68
C GLU A 322 3.06 10.37 -24.58
N PRO A 323 3.46 11.57 -24.13
CA PRO A 323 2.82 12.28 -23.02
C PRO A 323 1.35 12.64 -23.30
N GLU A 324 0.91 12.64 -24.56
CA GLU A 324 -0.49 12.77 -24.95
C GLU A 324 -1.38 11.62 -24.46
N ASN A 325 -0.79 10.47 -24.12
CA ASN A 325 -1.50 9.29 -23.60
C ASN A 325 -1.61 9.30 -22.07
N LEU A 326 -1.03 10.29 -21.38
CA LEU A 326 -1.13 10.40 -19.92
C LEU A 326 -2.60 10.52 -19.48
N VAL A 327 -2.96 9.72 -18.48
CA VAL A 327 -4.29 9.77 -17.87
C VAL A 327 -4.24 10.77 -16.71
N LEU A 328 -4.85 11.94 -16.94
CA LEU A 328 -4.82 13.10 -16.04
C LEU A 328 -6.24 13.50 -15.61
N GLN A 329 -6.85 12.73 -14.72
CA GLN A 329 -8.25 12.87 -14.36
C GLN A 329 -8.51 13.57 -13.03
N ASN A 330 -7.57 13.49 -12.08
CA ASN A 330 -7.80 13.98 -10.73
C ASN A 330 -6.65 14.88 -10.24
N MET A 331 -6.96 16.14 -9.92
CA MET A 331 -6.04 17.08 -9.24
C MET A 331 -6.33 17.23 -7.74
N ARG A 332 -7.52 16.80 -7.27
CA ARG A 332 -7.96 17.03 -5.89
C ARG A 332 -7.03 16.30 -4.92
N ARG A 333 -6.70 16.94 -3.78
CA ARG A 333 -5.98 16.26 -2.69
C ARG A 333 -6.80 15.04 -2.23
N ASP A 334 -6.11 13.94 -1.93
CA ASP A 334 -6.68 12.66 -1.46
C ASP A 334 -7.70 12.01 -2.41
N ALA A 335 -7.66 12.37 -3.70
CA ALA A 335 -8.44 11.69 -4.71
C ALA A 335 -8.07 10.21 -4.82
N PHE A 336 -9.05 9.39 -5.21
CA PHE A 336 -8.80 8.02 -5.64
C PHE A 336 -8.23 8.03 -7.06
N LEU A 337 -6.96 7.68 -7.20
CA LEU A 337 -6.17 7.80 -8.42
C LEU A 337 -6.13 6.50 -9.24
N ARG A 338 -7.23 5.74 -9.28
CA ARG A 338 -7.25 4.35 -9.78
C ARG A 338 -6.67 4.20 -11.19
N GLU A 339 -7.05 5.08 -12.11
CA GLU A 339 -6.62 5.07 -13.52
C GLU A 339 -5.58 6.15 -13.84
N ASP A 340 -5.35 7.13 -12.96
CA ASP A 340 -4.37 8.20 -13.19
C ASP A 340 -2.94 7.66 -13.20
N ASP A 341 -2.10 8.21 -14.08
CA ASP A 341 -0.65 8.05 -14.00
C ASP A 341 -0.15 8.56 -12.65
N ARG A 342 0.45 7.67 -11.85
CA ARG A 342 0.83 8.00 -10.47
C ARG A 342 2.09 7.28 -9.98
N ILE A 343 2.72 7.89 -8.98
CA ILE A 343 3.77 7.29 -8.17
C ILE A 343 3.23 7.08 -6.75
N GLU A 344 3.53 5.91 -6.21
CA GLU A 344 3.20 5.49 -4.86
C GLU A 344 4.49 5.18 -4.09
N ILE A 345 4.56 5.63 -2.84
CA ILE A 345 5.74 5.55 -1.99
C ILE A 345 5.31 4.99 -0.65
N LEU A 346 5.93 3.91 -0.23
CA LEU A 346 5.76 3.29 1.08
C LEU A 346 7.02 3.55 1.92
N LEU A 347 6.88 4.01 3.16
CA LEU A 347 7.98 4.22 4.11
C LEU A 347 7.67 3.57 5.47
N ASP A 348 8.32 2.45 5.77
CA ASP A 348 8.38 1.83 7.10
C ASP A 348 9.53 2.44 7.88
N THR A 349 9.25 3.56 8.56
CA THR A 349 10.24 4.37 9.25
C THR A 349 10.76 3.75 10.56
N PHE A 350 10.21 2.60 10.96
CA PHE A 350 10.60 1.85 12.15
C PHE A 350 11.19 0.49 11.83
N GLN A 351 11.16 0.09 10.57
CA GLN A 351 11.59 -1.22 10.07
C GLN A 351 10.92 -2.37 10.84
N ASP A 352 9.61 -2.24 11.04
CA ASP A 352 8.81 -3.20 11.82
C ASP A 352 8.08 -4.24 10.96
N GLY A 353 8.11 -4.08 9.63
CA GLY A 353 7.52 -4.99 8.66
C GLY A 353 5.99 -4.98 8.61
N LYS A 354 5.33 -4.04 9.31
CA LYS A 354 3.86 -4.01 9.48
C LYS A 354 3.22 -2.66 9.23
N ASN A 355 3.86 -1.59 9.68
CA ASN A 355 3.31 -0.24 9.62
C ASN A 355 4.16 0.61 8.70
N ALA A 356 3.52 1.49 7.94
CA ALA A 356 4.22 2.39 7.06
C ALA A 356 3.40 3.67 6.80
N TYR A 357 4.11 4.72 6.43
CA TYR A 357 3.50 5.87 5.78
C TYR A 357 3.38 5.57 4.29
N PHE A 358 2.24 5.93 3.71
CA PHE A 358 1.99 5.84 2.28
C PHE A 358 1.79 7.23 1.71
N PHE A 359 2.44 7.52 0.60
CA PHE A 359 2.29 8.75 -0.16
C PHE A 359 2.00 8.41 -1.62
N GLN A 360 1.12 9.17 -2.25
CA GLN A 360 0.82 9.06 -3.68
C GLN A 360 0.83 10.44 -4.33
N VAL A 361 1.36 10.52 -5.55
CA VAL A 361 1.31 11.72 -6.39
C VAL A 361 0.92 11.35 -7.82
N ALA A 362 -0.12 12.00 -8.35
CA ALA A 362 -0.53 11.87 -9.75
C ALA A 362 0.28 12.80 -10.66
N ALA A 363 0.45 12.42 -11.93
CA ALA A 363 0.97 13.30 -12.97
C ALA A 363 0.15 14.59 -13.14
N ALA A 364 -1.15 14.55 -12.77
CA ALA A 364 -2.04 15.72 -12.74
C ALA A 364 -1.78 16.68 -11.57
N GLY A 365 -0.90 16.32 -10.62
CA GLY A 365 -0.57 17.14 -9.46
C GLY A 365 -1.43 16.88 -8.21
N SER A 366 -2.36 15.92 -8.27
CA SER A 366 -2.99 15.41 -7.05
C SER A 366 -1.94 14.77 -6.15
N ARG A 367 -2.08 15.00 -4.85
CA ARG A 367 -1.29 14.37 -3.80
C ARG A 367 -2.24 13.75 -2.79
N GLY A 368 -1.83 12.66 -2.16
CA GLY A 368 -2.56 12.09 -1.04
C GLY A 368 -1.67 11.17 -0.21
N ASP A 369 -2.15 10.85 0.97
CA ASP A 369 -1.38 10.10 1.95
C ASP A 369 -2.26 9.19 2.80
N ALA A 370 -1.63 8.23 3.47
CA ALA A 370 -2.29 7.25 4.32
C ALA A 370 -1.35 6.66 5.36
N LEU A 371 -1.93 6.10 6.43
CA LEU A 371 -1.24 5.15 7.29
C LEU A 371 -1.56 3.72 6.84
N ILE A 372 -0.52 2.91 6.72
CA ILE A 372 -0.61 1.47 6.53
C ILE A 372 -0.42 0.80 7.89
N GLY A 373 -1.32 -0.11 8.23
CA GLY A 373 -1.21 -0.96 9.42
C GLY A 373 -1.34 -2.44 9.08
N GLU A 374 -1.00 -3.28 10.06
CA GLU A 374 -1.21 -4.73 10.02
C GLU A 374 -0.67 -5.40 8.73
N ALA A 375 0.54 -5.02 8.32
CA ALA A 375 1.25 -5.56 7.15
C ALA A 375 0.51 -5.36 5.81
N GLY A 376 -0.32 -4.31 5.71
CA GLY A 376 -1.05 -3.97 4.49
C GLY A 376 -2.55 -4.23 4.57
N GLN A 377 -3.03 -4.91 5.61
CA GLN A 377 -4.45 -5.22 5.80
C GLN A 377 -5.27 -4.00 6.26
N ASP A 378 -4.60 -2.92 6.67
CA ASP A 378 -5.25 -1.67 7.06
C ASP A 378 -4.66 -0.51 6.26
N PHE A 379 -5.53 0.20 5.54
CA PHE A 379 -5.17 1.33 4.69
C PHE A 379 -6.03 2.54 5.11
N ASN A 380 -5.44 3.42 5.92
CA ASN A 380 -6.14 4.58 6.47
C ASN A 380 -5.75 5.87 5.72
N LYS A 381 -6.53 6.21 4.70
CA LYS A 381 -6.40 7.44 3.89
C LYS A 381 -6.88 8.73 4.59
N LYS A 382 -7.24 8.64 5.87
CA LYS A 382 -7.72 9.77 6.69
C LYS A 382 -6.63 10.38 7.56
N TRP A 383 -5.46 9.75 7.60
CA TRP A 383 -4.27 10.40 8.13
C TRP A 383 -3.82 11.49 7.15
N ASP A 384 -3.50 12.67 7.69
CA ASP A 384 -3.06 13.83 6.93
C ASP A 384 -1.69 14.32 7.42
N GLY A 385 -0.66 13.99 6.65
CA GLY A 385 0.69 14.47 6.84
C GLY A 385 0.91 15.87 6.25
N PHE A 386 1.86 16.62 6.82
CA PHE A 386 2.32 17.89 6.24
C PHE A 386 3.49 17.62 5.30
N TRP A 387 3.34 17.75 4.00
CA TRP A 387 4.41 17.48 3.03
C TRP A 387 4.11 18.14 1.71
N GLU A 388 5.14 18.53 0.96
CA GLU A 388 4.96 19.23 -0.32
C GLU A 388 5.34 18.35 -1.49
N ALA A 389 4.59 18.48 -2.60
CA ALA A 389 4.95 17.90 -3.88
C ALA A 389 4.65 18.89 -5.00
N GLN A 390 5.52 18.93 -6.00
CA GLN A 390 5.32 19.68 -7.23
C GLN A 390 5.58 18.81 -8.43
N VAL A 391 4.67 18.86 -9.40
CA VAL A 391 4.69 18.05 -10.61
C VAL A 391 4.85 18.95 -11.83
N ARG A 392 5.68 18.52 -12.77
CA ARG A 392 5.85 19.15 -14.06
C ARG A 392 5.87 18.12 -15.19
N THR A 393 4.97 18.29 -16.13
CA THR A 393 4.93 17.49 -17.36
C THR A 393 5.78 18.16 -18.44
N HIS A 394 6.60 17.36 -19.13
CA HIS A 394 7.44 17.73 -20.26
C HIS A 394 6.98 16.97 -21.52
N SER A 395 7.71 17.12 -22.63
CA SER A 395 7.38 16.46 -23.90
C SER A 395 7.74 14.97 -23.96
N ASP A 396 8.50 14.45 -22.99
CA ASP A 396 9.07 13.10 -23.00
C ASP A 396 9.05 12.43 -21.62
N ARG A 397 8.48 13.10 -20.61
CA ARG A 397 8.44 12.67 -19.21
C ARG A 397 7.54 13.56 -18.39
N TRP A 398 7.22 13.12 -17.18
CA TRP A 398 6.80 14.00 -16.10
C TRP A 398 7.71 13.80 -14.89
N VAL A 399 7.94 14.88 -14.16
CA VAL A 399 8.83 14.91 -13.00
C VAL A 399 8.02 15.36 -11.80
N VAL A 400 8.21 14.68 -10.68
CA VAL A 400 7.72 15.11 -9.37
C VAL A 400 8.89 15.33 -8.43
N GLU A 401 8.85 16.43 -7.68
CA GLU A 401 9.74 16.68 -6.54
C GLU A 401 8.90 16.76 -5.27
N ILE A 402 9.32 16.03 -4.24
CA ILE A 402 8.61 15.83 -2.97
C ILE A 402 9.54 16.23 -1.83
N ALA A 403 9.02 16.97 -0.86
CA ALA A 403 9.68 17.22 0.42
C ALA A 403 8.78 16.77 1.58
N ILE A 404 9.28 15.80 2.35
CA ILE A 404 8.62 15.29 3.55
C ILE A 404 9.40 15.79 4.77
N PRO A 405 8.88 16.77 5.52
CA PRO A 405 9.46 17.16 6.81
C PRO A 405 9.47 15.98 7.78
N PHE A 406 10.58 15.76 8.48
CA PHE A 406 10.66 14.72 9.50
C PHE A 406 9.73 14.99 10.70
N GLN A 407 9.32 16.24 10.91
CA GLN A 407 8.27 16.59 11.88
C GLN A 407 6.89 16.03 11.52
N SER A 408 6.69 15.61 10.26
CA SER A 408 5.42 15.05 9.78
C SER A 408 5.35 13.54 9.87
N ILE A 409 6.50 12.87 10.05
CA ILE A 409 6.57 11.42 10.12
C ILE A 409 7.36 11.00 11.34
N ALA A 410 6.77 10.11 12.13
CA ALA A 410 7.48 9.43 13.19
C ALA A 410 8.58 8.52 12.61
N SER A 411 9.70 8.35 13.32
CA SER A 411 10.78 7.47 12.85
C SER A 411 11.59 6.86 13.98
N GLY A 412 12.15 5.67 13.72
CA GLY A 412 12.99 4.95 14.67
C GLY A 412 14.38 5.59 14.81
N ALA A 413 15.06 5.30 15.92
CA ALA A 413 16.41 5.80 16.16
C ALA A 413 17.50 5.10 15.31
N SER A 414 17.18 3.98 14.64
CA SER A 414 18.13 3.19 13.85
C SER A 414 18.64 3.92 12.60
N GLY A 415 17.83 4.84 12.04
CA GLY A 415 18.09 5.44 10.73
C GLY A 415 18.03 4.45 9.56
N VAL A 416 17.43 3.28 9.79
CA VAL A 416 17.17 2.24 8.79
C VAL A 416 15.67 2.13 8.61
N TRP A 417 15.17 2.35 7.40
CA TRP A 417 13.76 2.32 7.06
C TRP A 417 13.49 1.24 6.01
N GLY A 418 12.33 0.60 6.06
CA GLY A 418 11.80 -0.12 4.91
C GLY A 418 11.21 0.87 3.91
N ALA A 419 11.34 0.62 2.60
CA ALA A 419 10.67 1.41 1.59
C ALA A 419 10.26 0.61 0.36
N ASN A 420 9.18 1.06 -0.30
CA ASN A 420 8.81 0.58 -1.62
C ASN A 420 8.39 1.75 -2.51
N PHE A 421 8.59 1.58 -3.81
CA PHE A 421 8.21 2.56 -4.82
C PHE A 421 7.47 1.84 -5.92
N GLN A 422 6.30 2.37 -6.31
CA GLN A 422 5.50 1.84 -7.40
C GLN A 422 5.10 2.95 -8.37
N ARG A 423 5.18 2.67 -9.67
CA ARG A 423 4.56 3.47 -10.73
C ARG A 423 3.38 2.70 -11.27
N TYR A 424 2.24 3.36 -11.37
CA TYR A 424 1.13 2.92 -12.20
C TYR A 424 1.07 3.83 -13.42
N ARG A 425 1.08 3.24 -14.62
CA ARG A 425 0.99 3.94 -15.90
C ARG A 425 -0.42 3.81 -16.44
N GLY A 426 -1.16 4.91 -16.55
CA GLY A 426 -2.60 4.89 -16.84
C GLY A 426 -2.94 4.45 -18.27
N SER A 427 -2.07 4.76 -19.22
CA SER A 427 -2.29 4.51 -20.65
C SER A 427 -2.41 3.02 -21.01
N ASP A 428 -1.63 2.16 -20.38
CA ASP A 428 -1.61 0.70 -20.58
C ASP A 428 -1.91 -0.09 -19.30
N ARG A 429 -2.12 0.61 -18.18
CA ARG A 429 -2.37 0.08 -16.84
C ARG A 429 -1.23 -0.78 -16.33
N SER A 430 -0.01 -0.52 -16.77
CA SER A 430 1.16 -1.26 -16.30
C SER A 430 1.53 -0.82 -14.88
N GLU A 431 1.89 -1.78 -14.04
CA GLU A 431 2.37 -1.55 -12.68
C GLU A 431 3.82 -1.97 -12.56
N TYR A 432 4.66 -1.08 -12.06
CA TYR A 432 6.09 -1.30 -11.88
C TYR A 432 6.48 -1.07 -10.43
N ARG A 433 7.21 -1.99 -9.81
CA ARG A 433 7.55 -1.95 -8.39
C ARG A 433 9.03 -2.18 -8.15
N TRP A 434 9.60 -1.51 -7.15
CA TRP A 434 10.99 -1.66 -6.78
C TRP A 434 11.25 -2.95 -5.99
N ALA A 435 10.60 -3.11 -4.84
CA ALA A 435 10.80 -4.24 -3.93
C ALA A 435 9.59 -5.20 -3.94
N SER A 436 9.86 -6.50 -3.83
CA SER A 436 8.86 -7.58 -3.93
C SER A 436 7.87 -7.41 -5.11
N PRO A 437 8.37 -7.35 -6.36
CA PRO A 437 7.54 -7.14 -7.55
C PRO A 437 6.80 -8.43 -7.96
N LEU A 438 5.95 -8.94 -7.06
CA LEU A 438 5.14 -10.13 -7.26
C LEU A 438 3.66 -9.73 -7.24
N ARG A 439 2.84 -10.34 -8.10
CA ARG A 439 1.39 -10.12 -8.14
C ARG A 439 0.67 -10.59 -6.88
N SER A 440 1.22 -11.59 -6.19
CA SER A 440 0.69 -12.04 -4.91
C SER A 440 0.95 -11.07 -3.76
N MET A 441 1.69 -9.98 -4.01
CA MET A 441 2.04 -8.96 -3.03
C MET A 441 1.53 -7.59 -3.51
N GLU A 442 1.05 -6.79 -2.58
CA GLU A 442 0.63 -5.42 -2.85
C GLU A 442 1.79 -4.46 -2.52
N VAL A 443 1.77 -3.23 -3.06
CA VAL A 443 2.82 -2.23 -2.76
C VAL A 443 2.95 -1.95 -1.27
N PHE A 444 1.85 -2.11 -0.52
CA PHE A 444 1.76 -1.88 0.92
C PHE A 444 1.98 -3.15 1.75
N THR A 445 2.42 -4.27 1.16
CA THR A 445 2.95 -5.42 1.91
C THR A 445 4.30 -5.07 2.54
N VAL A 446 4.26 -4.49 3.74
CA VAL A 446 5.41 -3.82 4.39
C VAL A 446 6.61 -4.73 4.60
N GLY A 447 6.40 -5.99 5.00
CA GLY A 447 7.48 -6.97 5.20
C GLY A 447 8.29 -7.30 3.94
N GLY A 448 7.77 -6.99 2.75
CA GLY A 448 8.44 -7.17 1.46
C GLY A 448 9.21 -5.94 0.96
N ALA A 449 9.29 -4.87 1.75
CA ALA A 449 9.94 -3.62 1.35
C ALA A 449 11.47 -3.75 1.23
N GLY A 450 12.08 -2.91 0.37
CA GLY A 450 13.52 -2.71 0.31
C GLY A 450 14.02 -1.89 1.51
N VAL A 451 15.33 -1.68 1.62
CA VAL A 451 15.92 -1.04 2.81
C VAL A 451 16.61 0.27 2.44
N LEU A 452 16.25 1.33 3.16
CA LEU A 452 16.93 2.62 3.14
C LEU A 452 17.78 2.78 4.40
N THR A 453 19.03 3.25 4.25
CA THR A 453 19.96 3.56 5.36
C THR A 453 20.39 5.03 5.29
N GLY A 454 21.10 5.56 6.31
CA GLY A 454 21.58 6.94 6.30
C GLY A 454 20.53 7.96 6.76
N LEU A 455 19.46 7.51 7.41
CA LEU A 455 18.35 8.33 7.92
C LEU A 455 18.45 8.58 9.43
N GLU A 456 19.66 8.53 9.99
CA GLU A 456 19.89 8.73 11.42
C GLU A 456 19.67 10.19 11.83
N SER A 457 19.15 10.36 13.06
CA SER A 457 18.96 11.63 13.76
C SER A 457 18.14 12.69 12.99
N PRO A 458 16.92 12.37 12.52
CA PRO A 458 16.02 13.38 11.97
C PRO A 458 15.57 14.35 13.07
N ASP A 459 15.49 15.64 12.74
CA ASP A 459 14.90 16.66 13.62
C ASP A 459 13.38 16.62 13.52
N GLN A 460 12.75 16.08 14.57
CA GLN A 460 11.29 15.92 14.68
C GLN A 460 10.63 17.02 15.53
N GLY A 461 11.38 18.03 15.98
CA GLY A 461 10.86 19.09 16.86
C GLY A 461 10.51 18.60 18.27
N LEU A 462 9.64 19.35 18.96
CA LEU A 462 9.09 18.99 20.27
C LEU A 462 7.96 17.96 20.17
N GLY A 463 7.48 17.67 18.95
CA GLY A 463 6.34 16.79 18.74
C GLY A 463 5.07 17.37 19.36
N LEU A 464 4.90 18.68 19.33
CA LEU A 464 3.68 19.35 19.80
C LEU A 464 2.99 20.01 18.62
N GLU A 465 1.69 19.76 18.48
CA GLU A 465 0.84 20.45 17.52
C GLU A 465 -0.40 21.00 18.21
N PHE A 466 -0.72 22.26 17.96
CA PHE A 466 -1.93 22.91 18.44
C PHE A 466 -2.75 23.41 17.26
N SER A 467 -3.98 22.94 17.16
CA SER A 467 -4.90 23.15 16.03
C SER A 467 -6.20 23.80 16.53
N PRO A 468 -6.18 25.11 16.86
CA PRO A 468 -7.39 25.87 17.19
C PRO A 468 -8.27 26.06 15.96
N PHE A 469 -9.58 26.11 16.19
CA PHE A 469 -10.55 26.43 15.15
C PHE A 469 -11.64 27.39 15.63
N LEU A 470 -12.16 28.16 14.67
CA LEU A 470 -13.27 29.08 14.86
C LEU A 470 -14.42 28.68 13.93
N LYS A 471 -15.66 28.68 14.45
CA LYS A 471 -16.84 28.22 13.71
C LYS A 471 -17.95 29.25 13.68
N GLY A 472 -18.74 29.23 12.61
CA GLY A 472 -20.03 29.90 12.54
C GLY A 472 -21.06 28.96 11.91
N LYS A 473 -22.23 28.83 12.54
CA LYS A 473 -23.35 28.03 12.04
C LYS A 473 -24.61 28.87 11.92
N GLY A 474 -25.39 28.62 10.87
CA GLY A 474 -26.74 29.14 10.73
C GLY A 474 -27.65 28.04 10.19
N SER A 475 -28.79 27.83 10.84
CA SER A 475 -29.80 26.86 10.43
C SER A 475 -31.17 27.54 10.33
N ARG A 476 -31.92 27.17 9.30
CA ARG A 476 -33.34 27.49 9.16
C ARG A 476 -34.10 26.22 8.88
N THR A 477 -34.93 25.80 9.83
CA THR A 477 -35.78 24.62 9.67
C THR A 477 -37.22 25.05 9.47
N HIS A 478 -37.90 24.39 8.53
CA HIS A 478 -39.30 24.64 8.19
C HIS A 478 -40.10 23.43 8.66
N GLY A 479 -40.84 23.59 9.75
CA GLY A 479 -41.68 22.54 10.31
C GLY A 479 -43.17 22.86 10.21
N THR A 480 -44.00 21.87 10.53
CA THR A 480 -45.46 22.02 10.64
C THR A 480 -45.90 23.07 11.68
N ALA A 481 -45.02 23.39 12.64
CA ALA A 481 -45.21 24.42 13.65
C ALA A 481 -44.72 25.83 13.26
N GLY A 482 -44.17 26.02 12.04
CA GLY A 482 -43.63 27.29 11.54
C GLY A 482 -42.15 27.23 11.16
N VAL A 483 -41.56 28.40 10.87
CA VAL A 483 -40.13 28.54 10.54
C VAL A 483 -39.34 28.81 11.83
N SER A 484 -38.41 27.93 12.18
CA SER A 484 -37.39 28.20 13.19
C SER A 484 -36.10 28.67 12.50
N SER A 485 -35.45 29.67 13.08
CA SER A 485 -34.15 30.14 12.59
C SER A 485 -33.21 30.38 13.75
N GLU A 486 -32.05 29.77 13.70
CA GLU A 486 -30.97 29.99 14.64
C GLU A 486 -29.71 30.34 13.86
N ALA A 487 -29.04 31.42 14.24
CA ALA A 487 -27.79 31.83 13.61
C ALA A 487 -26.82 32.32 14.67
N ALA A 488 -25.69 31.63 14.78
CA ALA A 488 -24.60 31.95 15.69
C ALA A 488 -23.31 32.04 14.87
N PHE A 489 -22.92 33.27 14.53
CA PHE A 489 -21.71 33.53 13.75
C PHE A 489 -20.53 33.77 14.68
N PHE A 490 -19.49 32.95 14.58
CA PHE A 490 -18.23 33.09 15.32
C PHE A 490 -18.37 33.09 16.86
N SER A 491 -19.42 32.47 17.41
CA SER A 491 -19.59 32.34 18.86
C SER A 491 -18.81 31.17 19.46
N ASP A 492 -18.41 30.19 18.62
CA ASP A 492 -17.94 28.90 19.09
C ASP A 492 -16.46 28.72 18.72
N PHE A 493 -15.65 28.53 19.77
CA PHE A 493 -14.23 28.23 19.68
C PHE A 493 -13.99 26.81 20.18
N GLY A 494 -13.14 26.08 19.48
CA GLY A 494 -12.65 24.79 19.90
C GLY A 494 -11.21 24.61 19.46
N GLY A 495 -10.63 23.47 19.81
CA GLY A 495 -9.27 23.18 19.39
C GLY A 495 -8.81 21.80 19.79
N GLU A 496 -7.75 21.38 19.12
CA GLU A 496 -7.07 20.13 19.38
C GLU A 496 -5.60 20.38 19.75
N LEU A 497 -5.10 19.65 20.73
CA LEU A 497 -3.70 19.61 21.12
C LEU A 497 -3.19 18.19 20.95
N ASN A 498 -2.17 18.04 20.11
CA ASN A 498 -1.51 16.78 19.79
C ASN A 498 -0.09 16.80 20.34
N TRP A 499 0.31 15.72 21.01
CA TRP A 499 1.65 15.53 21.56
C TRP A 499 2.19 14.13 21.25
N TRP A 500 3.27 14.07 20.48
CA TRP A 500 4.03 12.84 20.25
C TRP A 500 5.00 12.61 21.40
N ALA A 501 4.54 11.93 22.45
CA ALA A 501 5.34 11.59 23.64
C ALA A 501 6.54 10.69 23.29
N THR A 502 6.39 9.87 22.26
CA THR A 502 7.48 9.24 21.51
C THR A 502 7.15 9.38 20.02
N PRO A 503 8.10 9.14 19.08
CA PRO A 503 7.76 9.17 17.67
C PRO A 503 6.52 8.31 17.36
N GLN A 504 6.40 7.12 17.96
CA GLN A 504 5.30 6.21 17.66
C GLN A 504 4.06 6.42 18.52
N LEU A 505 4.03 7.32 19.51
CA LEU A 505 2.94 7.42 20.49
C LEU A 505 2.41 8.85 20.58
N LYS A 506 1.20 9.07 20.07
CA LYS A 506 0.48 10.34 20.02
C LYS A 506 -0.58 10.42 21.12
N ALA A 507 -0.58 11.52 21.87
CA ALA A 507 -1.65 11.90 22.78
C ALA A 507 -2.39 13.11 22.21
N SER A 508 -3.72 13.01 22.08
CA SER A 508 -4.57 14.10 21.60
C SER A 508 -5.56 14.52 22.68
N LEU A 509 -5.76 15.83 22.82
CA LEU A 509 -6.80 16.42 23.65
C LEU A 509 -7.65 17.33 22.77
N THR A 510 -8.96 17.20 22.84
CA THR A 510 -9.90 18.03 22.09
C THR A 510 -10.94 18.62 23.04
N PHE A 511 -11.40 19.84 22.76
CA PHE A 511 -12.47 20.49 23.50
C PHE A 511 -13.41 21.20 22.53
N ASN A 512 -14.71 21.13 22.82
CA ASN A 512 -15.77 21.68 21.97
C ASN A 512 -15.66 21.24 20.49
N THR A 513 -15.34 19.97 20.30
CA THR A 513 -15.22 19.32 18.98
C THR A 513 -16.57 19.35 18.28
N ASP A 514 -16.56 19.61 16.97
CA ASP A 514 -17.74 19.68 16.13
C ASP A 514 -17.41 19.12 14.76
N PHE A 515 -18.44 18.66 14.09
CA PHE A 515 -18.39 17.83 12.90
C PHE A 515 -19.11 18.47 11.72
N ALA A 516 -19.41 19.77 11.80
CA ALA A 516 -20.09 20.57 10.79
C ALA A 516 -19.50 20.45 9.36
N GLU A 517 -18.19 20.19 9.26
CA GLU A 517 -17.48 19.97 8.01
C GLU A 517 -17.75 18.61 7.35
N THR A 518 -18.34 17.67 8.09
CA THR A 518 -18.52 16.29 7.65
C THR A 518 -19.58 16.23 6.57
N GLU A 519 -19.32 15.43 5.54
CA GLU A 519 -20.30 15.17 4.49
C GLU A 519 -21.54 14.49 5.07
N VAL A 520 -22.73 14.87 4.57
CA VAL A 520 -23.96 14.19 4.96
C VAL A 520 -23.88 12.75 4.44
N ASP A 521 -24.56 11.82 5.11
CA ASP A 521 -24.61 10.46 4.61
C ASP A 521 -25.38 10.39 3.29
N ASP A 522 -24.82 9.62 2.37
CA ASP A 522 -25.45 9.35 1.09
C ASP A 522 -26.79 8.67 1.34
N ARG A 523 -27.82 9.11 0.61
CA ARG A 523 -29.14 8.52 0.71
C ARG A 523 -29.11 7.09 0.20
N LYS A 524 -29.49 6.15 1.06
CA LYS A 524 -29.55 4.72 0.76
C LYS A 524 -30.97 4.20 0.95
N VAL A 525 -31.46 3.48 -0.05
CA VAL A 525 -32.74 2.77 0.02
C VAL A 525 -32.50 1.41 0.66
N ASN A 526 -33.25 1.10 1.71
CA ASN A 526 -33.18 -0.22 2.34
C ASN A 526 -34.15 -1.18 1.65
N LEU A 527 -33.63 -2.12 0.86
CA LEU A 527 -34.40 -3.20 0.24
C LEU A 527 -34.30 -4.51 1.03
N SER A 528 -33.92 -4.43 2.30
CA SER A 528 -33.80 -5.58 3.19
C SER A 528 -34.54 -5.31 4.49
N ARG A 529 -34.91 -6.38 5.19
CA ARG A 529 -35.51 -6.30 6.54
C ARG A 529 -34.52 -5.92 7.66
N TYR A 530 -33.28 -5.58 7.32
CA TYR A 530 -32.21 -5.30 8.29
C TYR A 530 -31.71 -3.87 8.17
N SER A 531 -31.32 -3.27 9.29
CA SER A 531 -30.79 -1.91 9.34
C SER A 531 -29.54 -1.72 8.46
N LEU A 532 -29.39 -0.51 7.93
CA LEU A 532 -28.23 -0.12 7.13
C LEU A 532 -27.05 0.24 8.02
N PHE A 533 -25.84 -0.06 7.54
CA PHE A 533 -24.60 0.42 8.14
C PHE A 533 -24.13 1.69 7.43
N PHE A 534 -23.80 2.73 8.22
CA PHE A 534 -23.22 3.97 7.72
C PHE A 534 -21.76 4.07 8.17
N PRO A 535 -20.79 4.33 7.29
CA PRO A 535 -19.41 4.51 7.75
C PRO A 535 -19.27 5.74 8.68
N GLU A 536 -18.23 5.75 9.51
CA GLU A 536 -17.79 6.98 10.17
C GLU A 536 -17.23 7.93 9.10
N LYS A 537 -17.60 9.21 9.15
CA LYS A 537 -17.13 10.24 8.21
C LYS A 537 -16.35 11.38 8.90
N ARG A 538 -16.34 11.43 10.24
CA ARG A 538 -15.80 12.55 11.04
C ARG A 538 -14.30 12.38 11.34
N ASP A 539 -13.50 13.38 10.98
CA ASP A 539 -12.03 13.27 10.95
C ASP A 539 -11.39 12.91 12.31
N PHE A 540 -11.88 13.49 13.42
CA PHE A 540 -11.37 13.18 14.78
C PHE A 540 -11.44 11.68 15.13
N PHE A 541 -12.46 10.97 14.64
CA PHE A 541 -12.63 9.53 14.90
C PHE A 541 -11.93 8.66 13.86
N LEU A 542 -11.70 9.19 12.67
CA LEU A 542 -11.06 8.47 11.57
C LEU A 542 -9.54 8.46 11.69
N GLU A 543 -8.96 9.50 12.29
CA GLU A 543 -7.53 9.55 12.59
C GLU A 543 -7.14 8.42 13.55
N ASP A 544 -6.13 7.63 13.17
CA ASP A 544 -5.65 6.43 13.87
C ASP A 544 -6.73 5.38 14.20
N SER A 545 -7.85 5.38 13.47
CA SER A 545 -8.97 4.43 13.67
C SER A 545 -8.56 2.96 13.51
N ASN A 546 -7.53 2.68 12.71
CA ASN A 546 -6.90 1.37 12.53
C ASN A 546 -6.45 0.74 13.87
N LEU A 547 -6.00 1.55 14.83
CA LEU A 547 -5.58 1.07 16.15
C LEU A 547 -6.73 0.63 17.05
N PHE A 548 -7.97 0.97 16.69
CA PHE A 548 -9.18 0.53 17.38
C PHE A 548 -9.85 -0.68 16.71
N ARG A 549 -9.33 -1.12 15.54
CA ARG A 549 -9.86 -2.29 14.83
C ARG A 549 -9.71 -3.54 15.68
N PHE A 550 -10.79 -4.31 15.79
CA PHE A 550 -10.87 -5.53 16.56
C PHE A 550 -11.51 -6.63 15.71
N GLY A 551 -10.89 -7.82 15.67
CA GLY A 551 -11.50 -9.02 15.08
C GLY A 551 -11.67 -9.06 13.55
N ASP A 552 -10.96 -8.21 12.78
CA ASP A 552 -11.10 -8.07 11.32
C ASP A 552 -12.49 -8.40 10.76
N LEU A 553 -13.40 -7.43 10.90
CA LEU A 553 -14.82 -7.59 10.64
C LEU A 553 -15.23 -7.07 9.26
N GLY A 554 -14.24 -6.83 8.39
CA GLY A 554 -14.50 -6.57 6.98
C GLY A 554 -15.14 -7.82 6.37
N GLY A 555 -16.33 -7.66 5.80
CA GLY A 555 -16.98 -8.76 5.08
C GLY A 555 -16.03 -9.40 4.05
N VAL A 556 -16.33 -10.65 3.71
CA VAL A 556 -15.90 -11.24 2.43
C VAL A 556 -16.61 -10.43 1.33
N GLY A 557 -15.92 -10.09 0.22
CA GLY A 557 -16.57 -9.34 -0.86
C GLY A 557 -15.65 -8.57 -1.82
N TYR A 558 -15.99 -8.65 -3.10
CA TYR A 558 -15.39 -7.93 -4.22
C TYR A 558 -15.64 -6.43 -4.16
N GLY A 559 -14.78 -5.68 -3.46
CA GLY A 559 -14.74 -4.22 -3.55
C GLY A 559 -16.03 -3.46 -3.19
N ARG A 560 -17.04 -4.14 -2.65
CA ARG A 560 -18.26 -3.53 -2.12
C ARG A 560 -18.14 -3.51 -0.61
N GLY A 561 -18.09 -2.31 -0.04
CA GLY A 561 -18.05 -2.05 1.40
C GLY A 561 -19.28 -2.59 2.13
N GLY A 562 -19.35 -3.91 2.30
CA GLY A 562 -20.28 -4.59 3.19
C GLY A 562 -19.95 -4.17 4.61
N GLY A 563 -20.73 -3.21 5.12
CA GLY A 563 -20.69 -2.81 6.51
C GLY A 563 -20.79 -4.07 7.37
N GLY A 564 -19.76 -4.32 8.17
CA GLY A 564 -19.68 -5.53 8.98
C GLY A 564 -20.98 -5.76 9.73
N ASN A 565 -21.52 -6.98 9.70
CA ASN A 565 -22.75 -7.33 10.41
C ASN A 565 -22.60 -7.19 11.93
N LEU A 566 -21.36 -7.08 12.39
CA LEU A 566 -20.98 -6.94 13.77
C LEU A 566 -19.75 -6.05 13.85
N VAL A 567 -19.81 -4.98 14.63
CA VAL A 567 -18.70 -4.06 14.90
C VAL A 567 -18.66 -3.77 16.40
N PRO A 568 -17.79 -4.42 17.19
CA PRO A 568 -17.72 -4.27 18.65
C PRO A 568 -17.43 -2.85 19.14
N PHE A 569 -16.70 -2.05 18.34
CA PHE A 569 -16.50 -0.63 18.60
C PHE A 569 -16.74 0.18 17.33
N TYR A 570 -17.71 1.10 17.39
CA TYR A 570 -18.19 1.91 16.30
C TYR A 570 -18.31 3.36 16.77
N SER A 571 -17.28 4.15 16.45
CA SER A 571 -17.14 5.55 16.89
C SER A 571 -18.34 6.44 16.56
N ARG A 572 -19.10 6.09 15.53
CA ARG A 572 -20.31 6.82 15.12
C ARG A 572 -21.34 6.92 16.25
N ARG A 573 -21.38 5.94 17.15
CA ARG A 573 -22.21 5.96 18.37
C ARG A 573 -21.83 7.07 19.36
N ILE A 574 -20.66 7.70 19.22
CA ILE A 574 -20.21 8.80 20.07
C ILE A 574 -20.62 10.12 19.39
N GLY A 575 -21.51 10.87 20.02
CA GLY A 575 -21.97 12.17 19.51
C GLY A 575 -23.09 12.10 18.46
N LEU A 576 -23.53 10.89 18.07
CA LEU A 576 -24.76 10.67 17.30
C LEU A 576 -25.56 9.57 17.99
N VAL A 577 -26.79 9.90 18.41
CA VAL A 577 -27.67 8.96 19.11
C VAL A 577 -28.94 8.79 18.29
N GLU A 578 -29.23 7.55 17.90
CA GLU A 578 -30.49 7.18 17.27
C GLU A 578 -31.60 7.20 18.32
N THR A 579 -32.66 7.97 18.05
CA THR A 579 -33.91 8.01 18.82
C THR A 579 -35.04 7.43 17.97
N GLU A 580 -36.23 7.21 18.55
CA GLU A 580 -37.38 6.64 17.82
C GLU A 580 -37.73 7.42 16.54
N ASP A 581 -37.56 8.75 16.54
CA ASP A 581 -38.00 9.61 15.44
C ASP A 581 -36.85 10.14 14.56
N SER A 582 -35.61 10.18 15.06
CA SER A 582 -34.47 10.79 14.34
C SER A 582 -33.10 10.44 14.93
N THR A 583 -32.02 10.73 14.19
CA THR A 583 -30.66 10.77 14.75
C THR A 583 -30.40 12.14 15.36
N VAL A 584 -30.06 12.18 16.65
CA VAL A 584 -29.75 13.40 17.40
C VAL A 584 -28.24 13.58 17.52
N GLU A 585 -27.73 14.74 17.08
CA GLU A 585 -26.34 15.14 17.30
C GLU A 585 -26.15 15.62 18.74
N VAL A 586 -25.16 15.03 19.43
CA VAL A 586 -24.82 15.35 20.82
C VAL A 586 -23.42 15.96 20.85
N PRO A 587 -23.26 17.18 21.40
CA PRO A 587 -21.98 17.88 21.38
C PRO A 587 -20.93 17.15 22.21
N ILE A 588 -19.67 17.18 21.74
CA ILE A 588 -18.52 16.68 22.48
C ILE A 588 -17.87 17.83 23.24
N GLU A 589 -18.02 17.82 24.56
CA GLU A 589 -17.49 18.87 25.43
C GLU A 589 -15.96 18.76 25.52
N ALA A 590 -15.46 17.54 25.71
CA ALA A 590 -14.04 17.23 25.76
C ALA A 590 -13.76 15.78 25.37
N GLY A 591 -12.60 15.54 24.78
CA GLY A 591 -12.11 14.20 24.45
C GLY A 591 -10.61 14.09 24.67
N ALA A 592 -10.16 12.89 25.03
CA ALA A 592 -8.76 12.53 25.13
C ALA A 592 -8.53 11.23 24.36
N ARG A 593 -7.46 11.20 23.57
CA ARG A 593 -7.04 10.01 22.81
C ARG A 593 -5.56 9.75 23.05
N LEU A 594 -5.18 8.49 23.13
CA LEU A 594 -3.79 8.04 23.10
C LEU A 594 -3.71 6.93 22.08
N SER A 595 -3.01 7.17 20.99
CA SER A 595 -2.89 6.27 19.85
C SER A 595 -1.42 6.09 19.50
N GLY A 596 -1.01 4.85 19.27
CA GLY A 596 0.29 4.53 18.71
C GLY A 596 0.97 3.35 19.38
N ARG A 597 2.29 3.29 19.34
CA ARG A 597 3.08 2.15 19.79
C ARG A 597 4.07 2.50 20.90
N ALA A 598 4.20 1.56 21.83
CA ALA A 598 5.22 1.53 22.86
C ALA A 598 5.95 0.18 22.84
N GLY A 599 7.03 0.09 22.05
CA GLY A 599 7.82 -1.14 21.89
C GLY A 599 7.08 -2.23 21.12
N LEU A 600 6.68 -3.30 21.81
CA LEU A 600 5.89 -4.40 21.23
C LEU A 600 4.38 -4.20 21.39
N TRP A 601 3.95 -3.11 22.05
CA TRP A 601 2.55 -2.79 22.30
C TRP A 601 2.02 -1.76 21.32
N ASP A 602 0.97 -2.09 20.59
CA ASP A 602 0.12 -1.13 19.89
C ASP A 602 -1.05 -0.76 20.83
N LEU A 603 -1.29 0.53 21.03
CA LEU A 603 -2.20 1.08 22.04
C LEU A 603 -3.17 2.04 21.37
N GLY A 604 -4.47 1.77 21.50
CA GLY A 604 -5.55 2.72 21.22
C GLY A 604 -6.34 3.01 22.49
N PHE A 605 -6.46 4.27 22.89
CA PHE A 605 -7.34 4.73 23.96
C PHE A 605 -8.11 5.94 23.47
N LEU A 606 -9.42 5.98 23.75
CA LEU A 606 -10.25 7.14 23.52
C LEU A 606 -11.23 7.27 24.70
N GLY A 607 -11.30 8.45 25.28
CA GLY A 607 -12.27 8.81 26.31
C GLY A 607 -12.94 10.13 25.94
N VAL A 608 -14.27 10.16 25.93
CA VAL A 608 -15.06 11.30 25.48
C VAL A 608 -16.12 11.64 26.51
N ARG A 609 -16.26 12.93 26.81
CA ARG A 609 -17.37 13.51 27.55
C ARG A 609 -18.33 14.18 26.57
N THR A 610 -19.55 13.68 26.53
CA THR A 610 -20.65 14.25 25.73
C THR A 610 -21.50 15.16 26.60
N GLY A 611 -22.05 16.21 25.98
CA GLY A 611 -23.06 17.08 26.58
C GLY A 611 -24.46 16.48 26.49
N SER A 612 -25.49 17.29 26.75
CA SER A 612 -26.90 16.88 26.60
C SER A 612 -27.52 17.41 25.31
N ALA A 613 -28.48 16.67 24.75
CA ALA A 613 -29.35 17.11 23.66
C ALA A 613 -30.82 16.76 23.98
N ALA A 614 -31.76 17.14 23.11
CA ALA A 614 -33.16 16.82 23.29
C ALA A 614 -33.36 15.29 23.42
N GLY A 615 -33.87 14.83 24.56
CA GLY A 615 -34.07 13.40 24.84
C GLY A 615 -32.80 12.61 25.19
N VAL A 616 -31.63 13.24 25.19
CA VAL A 616 -30.33 12.56 25.38
C VAL A 616 -29.55 13.20 26.54
N SER A 617 -29.21 12.37 27.53
CA SER A 617 -28.41 12.80 28.69
C SER A 617 -26.91 12.82 28.38
N ALA A 618 -26.18 13.71 29.08
CA ALA A 618 -24.72 13.74 29.04
C ALA A 618 -24.10 12.46 29.59
N GLY A 619 -23.04 11.98 28.93
CA GLY A 619 -22.38 10.72 29.27
C GLY A 619 -20.87 10.74 29.07
N THR A 620 -20.18 9.84 29.78
CA THR A 620 -18.75 9.55 29.55
C THR A 620 -18.64 8.22 28.85
N LEU A 621 -18.00 8.21 27.69
CA LEU A 621 -17.84 7.07 26.81
C LEU A 621 -16.35 6.80 26.64
N GLY A 622 -15.94 5.53 26.51
CA GLY A 622 -14.54 5.24 26.26
C GLY A 622 -14.26 3.85 25.72
N VAL A 623 -13.10 3.74 25.08
CA VAL A 623 -12.53 2.51 24.55
C VAL A 623 -11.05 2.42 24.86
N PHE A 624 -10.57 1.21 25.14
CA PHE A 624 -9.15 0.89 25.27
C PHE A 624 -8.85 -0.42 24.52
N ARG A 625 -7.86 -0.38 23.62
CA ARG A 625 -7.45 -1.45 22.72
C ARG A 625 -5.93 -1.64 22.81
N PRO A 626 -5.43 -2.43 23.77
CA PRO A 626 -4.04 -2.86 23.78
C PRO A 626 -3.82 -4.10 22.89
N SER A 627 -2.81 -4.07 22.03
CA SER A 627 -2.36 -5.20 21.21
C SER A 627 -0.88 -5.45 21.45
N TYR A 628 -0.46 -6.70 21.56
CA TYR A 628 0.93 -7.09 21.76
C TYR A 628 1.42 -7.96 20.61
N ARG A 629 2.60 -7.62 20.09
CA ARG A 629 3.28 -8.43 19.08
C ARG A 629 4.05 -9.57 19.74
N LEU A 630 3.57 -10.79 19.53
CA LEU A 630 4.23 -12.00 19.97
C LEU A 630 5.40 -12.36 19.05
N THR A 631 5.24 -12.14 17.74
CA THR A 631 6.28 -12.29 16.70
C THR A 631 6.09 -11.26 15.59
N GLU A 632 6.94 -11.30 14.57
CA GLU A 632 6.79 -10.51 13.32
C GLU A 632 5.50 -10.86 12.57
N ASN A 633 4.95 -12.06 12.74
CA ASN A 633 3.77 -12.51 12.02
C ASN A 633 2.53 -12.63 12.91
N LEU A 634 2.70 -12.65 14.24
CA LEU A 634 1.62 -12.94 15.22
C LEU A 634 1.42 -11.78 16.21
N SER A 635 0.17 -11.33 16.37
CA SER A 635 -0.25 -10.38 17.41
C SER A 635 -1.44 -10.91 18.19
N ALA A 636 -1.58 -10.46 19.44
CA ALA A 636 -2.71 -10.76 20.31
C ALA A 636 -3.15 -9.49 21.03
N GLY A 637 -4.45 -9.24 21.09
CA GLY A 637 -5.01 -8.01 21.63
C GLY A 637 -6.23 -8.21 22.51
N ALA A 638 -6.62 -7.13 23.16
CA ALA A 638 -7.86 -7.01 23.91
C ALA A 638 -8.60 -5.73 23.52
N LEU A 639 -9.93 -5.73 23.64
CA LEU A 639 -10.81 -4.58 23.48
C LEU A 639 -11.64 -4.40 24.74
N LEU A 640 -11.69 -3.17 25.24
CA LEU A 640 -12.47 -2.77 26.40
C LEU A 640 -13.29 -1.55 26.02
N THR A 641 -14.61 -1.60 26.15
CA THR A 641 -15.46 -0.41 25.97
C THR A 641 -16.30 -0.16 27.22
N GLY A 642 -16.62 1.10 27.47
CA GLY A 642 -17.48 1.50 28.58
C GLY A 642 -18.34 2.72 28.24
N GLY A 643 -19.58 2.70 28.70
CA GLY A 643 -20.56 3.75 28.50
C GLY A 643 -21.65 3.37 27.50
N ASN A 644 -22.78 4.07 27.59
CA ASN A 644 -23.95 3.84 26.76
C ASN A 644 -24.45 5.19 26.19
N PRO A 645 -24.34 5.43 24.88
CA PRO A 645 -24.84 6.66 24.26
C PRO A 645 -26.34 6.84 24.53
N GLY A 646 -26.76 8.01 25.01
CA GLY A 646 -28.17 8.30 25.22
C GLY A 646 -28.80 7.72 26.50
N SER A 647 -28.11 6.83 27.22
CA SER A 647 -28.64 6.16 28.42
C SER A 647 -27.85 6.51 29.68
N PRO A 648 -28.51 6.71 30.84
CA PRO A 648 -27.81 6.87 32.11
C PRO A 648 -27.26 5.55 32.69
N HIS A 649 -27.64 4.41 32.12
CA HIS A 649 -27.20 3.09 32.56
C HIS A 649 -25.90 2.67 31.88
N GLY A 650 -25.03 1.95 32.60
CA GLY A 650 -23.76 1.47 32.06
C GLY A 650 -23.93 0.38 31.00
N ASN A 651 -23.02 0.36 30.03
CA ASN A 651 -22.78 -0.76 29.15
C ASN A 651 -21.27 -0.98 29.06
N SER A 652 -20.83 -2.24 29.05
CA SER A 652 -19.42 -2.59 28.90
C SER A 652 -19.22 -3.74 27.93
N LEU A 653 -18.08 -3.73 27.25
CA LEU A 653 -17.60 -4.84 26.43
C LEU A 653 -16.17 -5.20 26.83
N VAL A 654 -15.89 -6.49 26.87
CA VAL A 654 -14.54 -7.07 26.95
C VAL A 654 -14.37 -8.04 25.79
N GLY A 655 -13.28 -7.93 25.05
CA GLY A 655 -12.92 -8.87 23.99
C GLY A 655 -11.44 -9.15 23.91
N ALA A 656 -11.09 -10.24 23.22
CA ALA A 656 -9.73 -10.64 22.89
C ALA A 656 -9.65 -11.11 21.44
N ASP A 657 -8.56 -10.78 20.74
CA ASP A 657 -8.29 -11.18 19.37
C ASP A 657 -6.85 -11.66 19.16
N VAL A 658 -6.64 -12.51 18.17
CA VAL A 658 -5.35 -13.02 17.69
C VAL A 658 -5.31 -12.86 16.19
N ARG A 659 -4.17 -12.38 15.66
CA ARG A 659 -3.95 -12.21 14.22
C ARG A 659 -2.62 -12.77 13.81
N TYR A 660 -2.62 -13.47 12.69
CA TYR A 660 -1.44 -14.05 12.08
C TYR A 660 -1.41 -13.72 10.59
N SER A 661 -0.31 -13.15 10.11
CA SER A 661 -0.09 -12.86 8.69
C SER A 661 1.31 -13.29 8.29
N THR A 662 1.45 -14.02 7.19
CA THR A 662 2.74 -14.51 6.71
C THR A 662 2.79 -14.58 5.19
N ALA A 663 3.93 -14.16 4.64
CA ALA A 663 4.28 -14.40 3.25
C ALA A 663 5.07 -15.72 3.13
N GLY A 664 4.75 -16.54 2.12
CA GLY A 664 5.61 -17.67 1.69
C GLY A 664 5.48 -18.99 2.47
N TRP A 665 4.58 -19.09 3.47
CA TRP A 665 4.23 -20.40 4.07
C TRP A 665 3.52 -21.31 3.06
N LEU A 666 2.69 -20.69 2.22
CA LEU A 666 2.11 -21.22 0.99
C LEU A 666 2.53 -20.27 -0.16
N PRO A 667 2.42 -20.66 -1.44
CA PRO A 667 2.70 -19.76 -2.56
C PRO A 667 1.76 -18.53 -2.53
N GLY A 668 2.12 -17.48 -1.81
CA GLY A 668 1.24 -16.33 -1.59
C GLY A 668 1.35 -15.66 -0.22
N LEU A 669 0.36 -14.82 0.07
CA LEU A 669 0.10 -14.16 1.35
C LEU A 669 -1.02 -14.91 2.09
N PHE A 670 -0.76 -15.35 3.32
CA PHE A 670 -1.74 -16.02 4.17
C PHE A 670 -2.05 -15.18 5.40
N ASP A 671 -3.33 -14.97 5.68
CA ASP A 671 -3.81 -14.26 6.86
C ASP A 671 -4.81 -15.12 7.65
N PHE A 672 -4.80 -14.94 8.97
CA PHE A 672 -5.67 -15.63 9.91
C PHE A 672 -6.05 -14.70 11.07
N ASN A 673 -7.32 -14.73 11.46
CA ASN A 673 -7.87 -13.95 12.55
C ASN A 673 -8.79 -14.82 13.42
N LEU A 674 -8.71 -14.65 14.74
CA LEU A 674 -9.63 -15.23 15.73
C LEU A 674 -9.97 -14.17 16.77
N TRP A 675 -11.24 -14.04 17.14
CA TRP A 675 -11.65 -13.12 18.19
C TRP A 675 -12.88 -13.61 18.97
N LEU A 676 -13.00 -13.14 20.21
CA LEU A 676 -14.10 -13.38 21.12
C LEU A 676 -14.41 -12.11 21.89
N ALA A 677 -15.69 -11.81 22.12
CA ALA A 677 -16.15 -10.66 22.89
C ALA A 677 -17.35 -11.00 23.76
N ARG A 678 -17.55 -10.21 24.82
CA ARG A 678 -18.67 -10.31 25.75
C ARG A 678 -19.16 -8.92 26.12
N THR A 679 -20.47 -8.74 26.21
CA THR A 679 -21.09 -7.50 26.68
C THR A 679 -21.87 -7.71 27.96
N GLU A 680 -21.95 -6.67 28.77
CA GLU A 680 -22.85 -6.55 29.90
C GLU A 680 -23.59 -5.20 29.82
N ASP A 681 -24.92 -5.25 29.88
CA ASP A 681 -25.80 -4.09 29.79
C ASP A 681 -26.62 -3.94 31.06
N GLU A 682 -26.37 -2.87 31.83
CA GLU A 682 -27.07 -2.59 33.08
C GLU A 682 -28.50 -2.11 32.86
N SER A 683 -28.82 -1.57 31.68
CA SER A 683 -30.17 -1.06 31.40
C SER A 683 -31.20 -2.18 31.30
N THR A 684 -30.76 -3.33 30.80
CA THR A 684 -31.60 -4.51 30.59
C THR A 684 -31.29 -5.65 31.55
N ASP A 685 -30.21 -5.55 32.34
CA ASP A 685 -29.62 -6.64 33.15
C ASP A 685 -29.31 -7.88 32.30
N THR A 686 -28.62 -7.67 31.17
CA THR A 686 -28.37 -8.72 30.19
C THR A 686 -26.91 -8.86 29.82
N GLN A 687 -26.56 -10.06 29.36
CA GLN A 687 -25.22 -10.41 28.93
C GLN A 687 -25.29 -11.19 27.62
N GLY A 688 -24.26 -11.04 26.79
CA GLY A 688 -24.13 -11.76 25.53
C GLY A 688 -22.69 -11.97 25.13
N GLY A 689 -22.46 -12.89 24.20
CA GLY A 689 -21.13 -13.21 23.70
C GLY A 689 -21.11 -13.19 22.19
N ALA A 690 -19.99 -12.83 21.60
CA ALA A 690 -19.78 -12.88 20.16
C ALA A 690 -18.38 -13.42 19.86
N GLY A 691 -18.18 -13.94 18.66
CA GLY A 691 -16.88 -14.44 18.25
C GLY A 691 -16.80 -14.63 16.74
N GLY A 692 -15.58 -14.76 16.25
CA GLY A 692 -15.34 -15.06 14.85
C GLY A 692 -13.96 -15.60 14.57
N ILE A 693 -13.85 -16.34 13.47
CA ILE A 693 -12.61 -16.88 12.92
C ILE A 693 -12.61 -16.63 11.40
N GLN A 694 -11.48 -16.20 10.85
CA GLN A 694 -11.33 -15.96 9.42
C GLN A 694 -9.94 -16.38 8.97
N ALA A 695 -9.82 -16.86 7.74
CA ALA A 695 -8.56 -17.10 7.06
C ALA A 695 -8.64 -16.66 5.60
N SER A 696 -7.53 -16.22 5.03
CA SER A 696 -7.38 -15.95 3.60
C SER A 696 -6.02 -16.41 3.06
N LEU A 697 -6.00 -16.73 1.77
CA LEU A 697 -4.80 -17.06 1.01
C LEU A 697 -4.87 -16.40 -0.37
N ARG A 698 -3.99 -15.43 -0.61
CA ARG A 698 -3.81 -14.82 -1.92
C ARG A 698 -2.55 -15.35 -2.59
N THR A 699 -2.72 -15.96 -3.75
CA THR A 699 -1.63 -16.45 -4.60
C THR A 699 -1.47 -15.55 -5.83
N ARG A 700 -0.77 -16.00 -6.88
CA ARG A 700 -0.60 -15.24 -8.12
C ARG A 700 -1.91 -15.00 -8.88
N ASP A 701 -2.76 -16.03 -9.00
CA ASP A 701 -4.00 -15.99 -9.80
C ASP A 701 -5.23 -16.50 -9.02
N TRP A 702 -5.08 -16.80 -7.72
CA TRP A 702 -6.18 -17.25 -6.88
C TRP A 702 -6.28 -16.43 -5.59
N ASP A 703 -7.50 -16.10 -5.19
CA ASP A 703 -7.84 -15.60 -3.87
C ASP A 703 -8.79 -16.60 -3.19
N PHE A 704 -8.53 -16.90 -1.93
CA PHE A 704 -9.37 -17.75 -1.10
C PHE A 704 -9.60 -17.03 0.21
N ARG A 705 -10.86 -16.93 0.64
CA ARG A 705 -11.21 -16.39 1.94
C ARG A 705 -12.33 -17.22 2.56
N GLY A 706 -12.32 -17.37 3.87
CA GLY A 706 -13.35 -18.11 4.58
C GLY A 706 -13.43 -17.71 6.03
N GLY A 707 -14.62 -17.69 6.60
CA GLY A 707 -14.80 -17.35 8.00
C GLY A 707 -16.18 -17.70 8.56
N VAL A 708 -16.24 -17.70 9.88
CA VAL A 708 -17.46 -17.86 10.66
C VAL A 708 -17.45 -16.79 11.73
N SER A 709 -18.56 -16.07 11.91
CA SER A 709 -18.70 -15.06 12.96
C SER A 709 -20.13 -14.91 13.41
N GLY A 710 -20.38 -14.62 14.68
CA GLY A 710 -21.75 -14.45 15.17
C GLY A 710 -21.85 -13.76 16.52
N ALA A 711 -23.05 -13.31 16.85
CA ALA A 711 -23.40 -12.68 18.12
C ALA A 711 -24.50 -13.49 18.79
N MET A 712 -24.18 -14.17 19.90
CA MET A 712 -25.06 -15.07 20.63
C MET A 712 -25.55 -14.44 21.95
N GLY A 713 -26.72 -14.89 22.41
CA GLY A 713 -27.38 -14.29 23.57
C GLY A 713 -27.75 -12.83 23.31
N ARG A 714 -27.82 -12.00 24.35
CA ARG A 714 -28.14 -10.56 24.22
C ARG A 714 -26.86 -9.73 24.04
N PHE A 715 -26.07 -10.08 23.03
CA PHE A 715 -24.82 -9.35 22.74
C PHE A 715 -25.17 -7.98 22.14
N GLN A 716 -25.03 -6.93 22.94
CA GLN A 716 -25.44 -5.58 22.60
C GLN A 716 -24.44 -4.55 23.14
N PRO A 717 -23.33 -4.30 22.43
CA PRO A 717 -22.34 -3.30 22.82
C PRO A 717 -22.92 -1.90 22.65
N GLY A 718 -22.89 -1.10 23.73
CA GLY A 718 -23.40 0.28 23.72
C GLY A 718 -22.61 1.18 22.76
N LEU A 719 -21.30 0.92 22.61
CA LEU A 719 -20.43 1.62 21.66
C LEU A 719 -20.18 0.82 20.39
N GLY A 720 -21.00 -0.17 20.05
CA GLY A 720 -20.86 -0.98 18.85
C GLY A 720 -22.10 -0.98 17.95
N PHE A 721 -22.05 -1.82 16.93
CA PHE A 721 -23.12 -2.07 15.97
C PHE A 721 -23.32 -3.58 15.78
N VAL A 722 -24.56 -4.04 15.88
CA VAL A 722 -24.95 -5.45 15.68
C VAL A 722 -26.16 -5.44 14.75
N ARG A 723 -25.98 -5.89 13.51
CA ARG A 723 -27.08 -5.91 12.52
C ARG A 723 -28.04 -7.06 12.73
N ARG A 724 -27.51 -8.24 13.08
CA ARG A 724 -28.24 -9.51 13.19
C ARG A 724 -27.94 -10.19 14.54
N PRO A 725 -28.52 -9.69 15.64
CA PRO A 725 -28.29 -10.26 16.97
C PRO A 725 -28.91 -11.65 17.08
N GLY A 726 -28.20 -12.59 17.73
CA GLY A 726 -28.65 -13.97 17.89
C GLY A 726 -28.31 -14.90 16.72
N GLU A 727 -27.56 -14.44 15.73
CA GLU A 727 -27.28 -15.19 14.51
C GLU A 727 -25.78 -15.40 14.27
N VAL A 728 -25.43 -16.49 13.58
CA VAL A 728 -24.09 -16.86 13.11
C VAL A 728 -24.04 -16.77 11.59
N GLN A 729 -23.04 -16.07 11.08
CA GLN A 729 -22.67 -16.03 9.67
C GLN A 729 -21.57 -17.04 9.38
N ILE A 730 -21.72 -17.80 8.30
CA ILE A 730 -20.67 -18.58 7.63
C ILE A 730 -20.48 -17.95 6.26
N GLN A 731 -19.24 -17.64 5.88
CA GLN A 731 -18.92 -16.99 4.62
C GLN A 731 -17.67 -17.58 3.99
N GLY A 732 -17.61 -17.58 2.66
CA GLY A 732 -16.43 -17.97 1.90
C GLY A 732 -16.36 -17.25 0.57
N GLU A 733 -15.16 -17.21 -0.01
CA GLU A 733 -14.86 -16.65 -1.31
C GLU A 733 -13.76 -17.48 -1.95
N VAL A 734 -13.97 -17.79 -3.23
CA VAL A 734 -12.97 -18.40 -4.09
C VAL A 734 -12.98 -17.63 -5.39
N GLU A 735 -11.84 -17.05 -5.73
CA GLU A 735 -11.64 -16.30 -6.97
C GLU A 735 -10.51 -16.91 -7.77
N TRP A 736 -10.71 -17.05 -9.08
CA TRP A 736 -9.69 -17.40 -10.04
C TRP A 736 -9.56 -16.31 -11.11
N GLN A 737 -8.36 -15.76 -11.23
CA GLN A 737 -8.08 -14.55 -12.02
C GLN A 737 -7.00 -14.75 -13.11
N PRO A 738 -7.13 -15.71 -14.05
CA PRO A 738 -6.06 -15.96 -15.01
C PRO A 738 -5.98 -14.82 -16.03
N ARG A 739 -4.76 -14.62 -16.53
CA ARG A 739 -4.45 -13.63 -17.57
C ARG A 739 -4.06 -14.38 -18.85
N PRO A 740 -4.71 -14.11 -19.98
CA PRO A 740 -4.30 -14.72 -21.24
C PRO A 740 -2.94 -14.17 -21.69
N ASP A 741 -2.13 -15.00 -22.34
CA ASP A 741 -0.80 -14.60 -22.82
C ASP A 741 -0.83 -13.60 -23.99
N SER A 742 -1.98 -13.46 -24.66
CA SER A 742 -2.16 -12.57 -25.80
C SER A 742 -3.62 -12.21 -26.04
N GLY A 743 -3.86 -11.12 -26.76
CA GLY A 743 -5.19 -10.66 -27.15
C GLY A 743 -5.59 -9.35 -26.47
N PRO A 744 -6.85 -8.93 -26.64
CA PRO A 744 -7.34 -7.67 -26.08
C PRO A 744 -7.78 -7.78 -24.61
N VAL A 745 -7.99 -9.01 -24.13
CA VAL A 745 -8.38 -9.28 -22.74
C VAL A 745 -7.13 -9.27 -21.87
N ARG A 746 -7.20 -8.52 -20.78
CA ARG A 746 -6.14 -8.42 -19.78
C ARG A 746 -6.28 -9.53 -18.74
N LYS A 747 -7.49 -9.76 -18.25
CA LYS A 747 -7.77 -10.68 -17.14
C LYS A 747 -9.19 -11.23 -17.27
N TYR A 748 -9.35 -12.50 -16.98
CA TYR A 748 -10.67 -13.09 -16.70
C TYR A 748 -10.80 -13.29 -15.19
N ILE A 749 -12.00 -13.17 -14.67
CA ILE A 749 -12.30 -13.45 -13.27
C ILE A 749 -13.51 -14.39 -13.19
N TRP A 750 -13.36 -15.40 -12.34
CA TRP A 750 -14.44 -16.30 -11.91
C TRP A 750 -14.45 -16.38 -10.40
N GLY A 751 -15.63 -16.14 -9.83
CA GLY A 751 -15.80 -15.94 -8.40
C GLY A 751 -17.01 -16.69 -7.87
N LEU A 752 -16.89 -17.25 -6.67
CA LEU A 752 -18.00 -17.78 -5.89
C LEU A 752 -17.92 -17.23 -4.47
N GLU A 753 -19.02 -16.65 -3.99
CA GLU A 753 -19.11 -16.07 -2.65
C GLU A 753 -20.35 -16.59 -1.90
N PRO A 754 -20.26 -17.79 -1.29
CA PRO A 754 -21.32 -18.30 -0.42
C PRO A 754 -21.36 -17.56 0.92
N GLN A 755 -22.56 -17.17 1.33
CA GLN A 755 -22.86 -16.64 2.66
C GLN A 755 -24.10 -17.33 3.24
N VAL A 756 -24.04 -17.76 4.49
CA VAL A 756 -25.15 -18.44 5.18
C VAL A 756 -25.30 -17.86 6.58
N TRP A 757 -26.54 -17.66 7.00
CA TRP A 757 -26.93 -17.22 8.32
C TRP A 757 -27.73 -18.30 9.01
N LEU A 758 -27.30 -18.62 10.22
CA LEU A 758 -27.95 -19.57 11.11
C LEU A 758 -28.39 -18.83 12.38
N ASP A 759 -29.48 -19.26 12.99
CA ASP A 759 -29.89 -18.76 14.30
C ASP A 759 -29.08 -19.41 15.44
N GLY A 760 -29.46 -19.10 16.69
CA GLY A 760 -28.80 -19.64 17.88
C GLY A 760 -28.96 -21.14 18.10
N ASP A 761 -29.93 -21.78 17.45
CA ASP A 761 -30.16 -23.23 17.48
C ASP A 761 -29.48 -23.94 16.28
N GLY A 762 -28.89 -23.17 15.37
CA GLY A 762 -28.22 -23.65 14.17
C GLY A 762 -29.17 -23.90 13.00
N GLU A 763 -30.41 -23.41 13.08
CA GLU A 763 -31.38 -23.47 11.99
C GLU A 763 -31.08 -22.38 10.96
N PHE A 764 -31.38 -22.66 9.69
CA PHE A 764 -31.14 -21.72 8.59
C PHE A 764 -32.07 -20.52 8.70
N VAL A 765 -31.53 -19.31 8.60
CA VAL A 765 -32.30 -18.05 8.60
C VAL A 765 -32.31 -17.42 7.22
N SER A 766 -31.14 -17.34 6.57
CA SER A 766 -31.01 -16.76 5.22
C SER A 766 -29.67 -17.14 4.61
N GLY A 767 -29.50 -17.02 3.32
CA GLY A 767 -28.22 -17.21 2.66
C GLY A 767 -28.19 -16.62 1.27
N SER A 768 -26.98 -16.46 0.74
CA SER A 768 -26.74 -16.09 -0.64
C SER A 768 -25.56 -16.87 -1.21
N LEU A 769 -25.57 -17.03 -2.53
CA LEU A 769 -24.40 -17.40 -3.31
C LEU A 769 -24.31 -16.39 -4.43
N GLU A 770 -23.41 -15.41 -4.26
CA GLU A 770 -23.06 -14.48 -5.33
C GLU A 770 -22.04 -15.16 -6.24
N THR A 771 -22.19 -14.95 -7.55
CA THR A 771 -21.30 -15.59 -8.54
C THR A 771 -20.80 -14.57 -9.53
N GLU A 772 -19.52 -14.65 -9.86
CA GLU A 772 -18.96 -14.00 -11.03
C GLU A 772 -18.82 -15.08 -12.09
N LEU A 773 -19.91 -15.33 -12.83
CA LEU A 773 -19.92 -16.38 -13.86
C LEU A 773 -18.91 -16.09 -14.97
N LEU A 774 -18.72 -14.80 -15.24
CA LEU A 774 -17.69 -14.29 -16.13
C LEU A 774 -17.50 -12.81 -15.88
N GLU A 775 -16.34 -12.43 -15.37
CA GLU A 775 -15.84 -11.07 -15.51
C GLU A 775 -14.67 -11.03 -16.51
N VAL A 776 -14.66 -10.00 -17.34
CA VAL A 776 -13.62 -9.74 -18.34
C VAL A 776 -13.15 -8.31 -18.18
N LEU A 777 -11.85 -8.17 -17.93
CA LEU A 777 -11.15 -6.89 -17.95
C LEU A 777 -10.31 -6.81 -19.22
N TRP A 778 -10.49 -5.77 -20.01
CA TRP A 778 -9.70 -5.53 -21.23
C TRP A 778 -8.50 -4.63 -20.96
N HIS A 779 -7.49 -4.66 -21.84
CA HIS A 779 -6.32 -3.79 -21.72
C HIS A 779 -6.66 -2.30 -21.79
N ASP A 780 -7.74 -1.95 -22.51
CA ASP A 780 -8.24 -0.57 -22.59
C ASP A 780 -8.94 -0.09 -21.31
N GLY A 781 -9.19 -0.98 -20.33
CA GLY A 781 -9.88 -0.67 -19.08
C GLY A 781 -11.39 -0.84 -19.11
N SER A 782 -11.95 -1.28 -20.24
CA SER A 782 -13.33 -1.74 -20.29
C SER A 782 -13.49 -2.95 -19.37
N HIS A 783 -14.67 -3.07 -18.78
CA HIS A 783 -15.02 -4.13 -17.86
C HIS A 783 -16.43 -4.64 -18.17
N PHE A 784 -16.59 -5.96 -18.17
CA PHE A 784 -17.86 -6.64 -18.34
C PHE A 784 -17.98 -7.72 -17.27
N GLU A 785 -19.12 -7.77 -16.62
CA GLU A 785 -19.42 -8.75 -15.57
C GLU A 785 -20.81 -9.35 -15.85
N LEU A 786 -20.89 -10.68 -15.75
CA LEU A 786 -22.12 -11.45 -15.76
C LEU A 786 -22.19 -12.22 -14.45
N ASN A 787 -23.25 -11.99 -13.68
CA ASN A 787 -23.45 -12.61 -12.39
C ASN A 787 -24.81 -13.32 -12.31
N VAL A 788 -24.87 -14.41 -11.53
CA VAL A 788 -26.12 -15.07 -11.16
C VAL A 788 -26.11 -15.30 -9.66
N ASP A 789 -26.95 -14.55 -8.97
CA ASP A 789 -26.99 -14.57 -7.52
C ASP A 789 -28.17 -15.41 -7.06
N PHE A 790 -27.90 -16.33 -6.15
CA PHE A 790 -28.92 -17.13 -5.49
C PHE A 790 -29.11 -16.59 -4.10
N HIS A 791 -30.36 -16.51 -3.67
CA HIS A 791 -30.71 -16.04 -2.34
C HIS A 791 -31.77 -16.95 -1.73
N ALA A 792 -31.74 -17.06 -0.41
CA ALA A 792 -32.80 -17.65 0.37
C ALA A 792 -32.98 -16.87 1.68
N ASP A 793 -34.21 -16.76 2.14
CA ASP A 793 -34.59 -16.09 3.39
C ASP A 793 -35.78 -16.83 4.00
N ASP A 794 -35.75 -17.03 5.32
CA ASP A 794 -36.81 -17.66 6.10
C ASP A 794 -37.17 -16.76 7.29
N PRO A 795 -37.89 -15.65 7.05
CA PRO A 795 -38.38 -14.79 8.13
C PRO A 795 -39.35 -15.57 9.04
N SER A 796 -39.01 -15.64 10.33
CA SER A 796 -39.85 -16.29 11.36
C SER A 796 -41.10 -15.48 11.76
N GLN A 797 -41.16 -14.21 11.35
CA GLN A 797 -42.28 -13.29 11.56
C GLN A 797 -42.47 -12.47 10.28
N ASP A 798 -43.69 -11.95 10.09
CA ASP A 798 -43.97 -11.03 8.99
C ASP A 798 -42.98 -9.86 9.01
N ALA A 799 -42.33 -9.64 7.88
CA ALA A 799 -41.40 -8.54 7.66
C ALA A 799 -42.02 -7.51 6.72
N GLU A 800 -41.37 -6.36 6.58
CA GLU A 800 -41.83 -5.29 5.71
C GLU A 800 -40.68 -4.77 4.87
N ILE A 801 -40.93 -4.58 3.57
CA ILE A 801 -39.98 -3.99 2.63
C ILE A 801 -40.72 -2.88 1.90
N LEU A 802 -40.32 -1.62 2.14
CA LEU A 802 -40.95 -0.43 1.55
C LEU A 802 -42.48 -0.46 1.66
N ASP A 803 -42.99 -0.65 2.89
CA ASP A 803 -44.41 -0.73 3.24
C ASP A 803 -45.19 -1.93 2.64
N ILE A 804 -44.48 -2.92 2.09
CA ILE A 804 -45.07 -4.16 1.59
C ILE A 804 -44.77 -5.31 2.55
N ALA A 805 -45.83 -5.94 3.04
CA ALA A 805 -45.73 -7.10 3.92
C ALA A 805 -45.14 -8.32 3.20
N ILE A 806 -44.11 -8.91 3.81
CA ILE A 806 -43.50 -10.19 3.46
C ILE A 806 -43.90 -11.18 4.55
N PRO A 807 -44.85 -12.10 4.31
CA PRO A 807 -45.29 -13.06 5.32
C PRO A 807 -44.14 -13.95 5.81
N ALA A 808 -44.24 -14.44 7.04
CA ALA A 808 -43.33 -15.46 7.54
C ALA A 808 -43.33 -16.73 6.65
N GLY A 809 -42.15 -17.32 6.42
CA GLY A 809 -41.99 -18.57 5.67
C GLY A 809 -40.76 -18.60 4.78
N GLU A 810 -40.54 -19.74 4.12
CA GLU A 810 -39.36 -19.99 3.28
C GLU A 810 -39.48 -19.33 1.91
N TYR A 811 -38.43 -18.60 1.51
CA TYR A 811 -38.29 -18.02 0.19
C TYR A 811 -36.92 -18.36 -0.41
N ASP A 812 -36.90 -18.67 -1.70
CA ASP A 812 -35.70 -18.72 -2.52
C ASP A 812 -35.90 -17.92 -3.80
N TRP A 813 -34.86 -17.21 -4.22
CA TRP A 813 -34.91 -16.47 -5.47
C TRP A 813 -33.56 -16.40 -6.16
N ARG A 814 -33.61 -16.05 -7.44
CA ARG A 814 -32.44 -15.94 -8.29
C ARG A 814 -32.46 -14.64 -9.06
N ARG A 815 -31.34 -13.94 -9.03
CA ARG A 815 -31.07 -12.69 -9.75
C ARG A 815 -30.06 -12.95 -10.86
N TRP A 816 -30.33 -12.42 -12.04
CA TRP A 816 -29.37 -12.35 -13.14
C TRP A 816 -28.91 -10.91 -13.24
N GLY A 817 -27.62 -10.67 -13.21
CA GLY A 817 -27.05 -9.34 -13.37
C GLY A 817 -26.06 -9.27 -14.52
N VAL A 818 -26.05 -8.12 -15.20
CA VAL A 818 -25.03 -7.77 -16.17
C VAL A 818 -24.55 -6.37 -15.86
N GLN A 819 -23.24 -6.18 -15.90
CA GLN A 819 -22.62 -4.88 -15.80
C GLN A 819 -21.66 -4.68 -16.96
N TYR A 820 -21.67 -3.46 -17.50
CA TYR A 820 -20.67 -3.02 -18.45
C TYR A 820 -20.19 -1.64 -18.07
N ARG A 821 -18.87 -1.48 -18.02
CA ARG A 821 -18.20 -0.23 -17.74
C ARG A 821 -17.20 0.04 -18.85
N THR A 822 -17.31 1.21 -19.46
CA THR A 822 -16.32 1.68 -20.44
C THR A 822 -15.03 2.10 -19.73
N PRO A 823 -13.90 2.28 -20.43
CA PRO A 823 -12.66 2.70 -19.78
C PRO A 823 -12.83 3.97 -18.96
N GLN A 824 -12.49 3.88 -17.67
CA GLN A 824 -12.59 5.03 -16.79
C GLN A 824 -11.51 6.08 -17.07
N ALA A 825 -10.43 5.72 -17.78
CA ALA A 825 -9.35 6.62 -18.21
C ALA A 825 -9.77 7.66 -19.27
N HIS A 826 -10.90 7.45 -19.98
CA HIS A 826 -11.40 8.43 -20.95
C HIS A 826 -12.13 9.60 -20.28
N ASP A 827 -12.15 10.74 -20.97
CA ASP A 827 -12.89 11.95 -20.56
C ASP A 827 -14.35 11.67 -20.26
N PHE A 828 -14.97 10.72 -20.96
CA PHE A 828 -16.33 10.29 -20.73
C PHE A 828 -16.38 8.78 -20.53
N SER A 829 -17.02 8.35 -19.44
CA SER A 829 -17.21 6.94 -19.16
C SER A 829 -18.62 6.65 -18.66
N ILE A 830 -19.09 5.44 -18.99
CA ILE A 830 -20.39 4.92 -18.63
C ILE A 830 -20.17 3.71 -17.73
N ASP A 831 -20.91 3.64 -16.64
CA ASP A 831 -21.08 2.43 -15.85
C ASP A 831 -22.57 2.08 -15.81
N GLY A 832 -22.94 0.95 -16.39
CA GLY A 832 -24.32 0.49 -16.44
C GLY A 832 -24.44 -0.90 -15.83
N ARG A 833 -25.40 -1.07 -14.92
CA ARG A 833 -25.76 -2.36 -14.33
C ARG A 833 -27.25 -2.59 -14.47
N LEU A 834 -27.63 -3.78 -14.89
CA LEU A 834 -29.01 -4.23 -14.95
C LEU A 834 -29.11 -5.57 -14.22
N SER A 835 -30.18 -5.76 -13.46
CA SER A 835 -30.50 -7.07 -12.91
C SER A 835 -31.99 -7.35 -12.93
N THR A 836 -32.35 -8.62 -13.09
CA THR A 836 -33.73 -9.09 -13.16
C THR A 836 -33.84 -10.48 -12.55
N GLY A 837 -35.04 -10.87 -12.15
CA GLY A 837 -35.31 -12.22 -11.64
C GLY A 837 -36.40 -12.24 -10.59
N SER A 838 -36.55 -13.40 -9.95
CA SER A 838 -37.43 -13.53 -8.80
C SER A 838 -36.93 -12.69 -7.62
N TYR A 839 -37.85 -12.32 -6.75
CA TYR A 839 -37.59 -11.60 -5.52
C TYR A 839 -38.70 -11.93 -4.52
N TYR A 840 -38.36 -12.66 -3.45
CA TYR A 840 -39.35 -13.34 -2.61
C TYR A 840 -40.38 -14.12 -3.48
N SER A 841 -41.67 -13.97 -3.21
CA SER A 841 -42.76 -14.57 -4.00
C SER A 841 -43.10 -13.82 -5.30
N GLY A 842 -42.32 -12.82 -5.68
CA GLY A 842 -42.58 -11.97 -6.84
C GLY A 842 -41.37 -11.79 -7.74
N THR A 843 -41.27 -10.62 -8.36
CA THR A 843 -40.17 -10.25 -9.26
C THR A 843 -39.61 -8.88 -8.94
N MET A 844 -38.36 -8.65 -9.32
CA MET A 844 -37.76 -7.32 -9.23
C MET A 844 -36.90 -7.05 -10.45
N ASP A 845 -36.96 -5.84 -10.98
CA ASP A 845 -36.03 -5.34 -11.98
C ASP A 845 -35.27 -4.16 -11.37
N SER A 846 -33.95 -4.20 -11.47
CA SER A 846 -33.08 -3.13 -10.97
C SER A 846 -32.19 -2.64 -12.09
N GLY A 847 -32.02 -1.33 -12.19
CA GLY A 847 -31.12 -0.72 -13.15
C GLY A 847 -30.39 0.46 -12.54
N SER A 848 -29.09 0.57 -12.80
CA SER A 848 -28.30 1.74 -12.47
C SER A 848 -27.46 2.18 -13.65
N LEU A 849 -27.36 3.48 -13.86
CA LEU A 849 -26.54 4.11 -14.88
C LEU A 849 -25.81 5.30 -14.27
N SER A 850 -24.49 5.30 -14.40
CA SER A 850 -23.63 6.43 -14.06
C SER A 850 -22.92 6.93 -15.32
N LEU A 851 -23.10 8.21 -15.62
CA LEU A 851 -22.41 8.92 -16.69
C LEU A 851 -21.38 9.83 -16.05
N ASN A 852 -20.09 9.54 -16.29
CA ASN A 852 -18.99 10.28 -15.70
C ASN A 852 -18.30 11.11 -16.77
N TRP A 853 -18.00 12.37 -16.45
CA TRP A 853 -17.37 13.32 -17.34
C TRP A 853 -16.20 14.02 -16.64
N LYS A 854 -14.98 13.71 -17.09
CA LYS A 854 -13.69 14.19 -16.58
C LYS A 854 -12.82 14.70 -17.74
N PRO A 855 -13.21 15.80 -18.42
CA PRO A 855 -12.49 16.35 -19.57
C PRO A 855 -11.15 17.02 -19.21
N SER A 856 -10.89 17.21 -17.91
CA SER A 856 -9.65 17.78 -17.39
C SER A 856 -9.47 17.37 -15.93
N PRO A 857 -8.25 17.44 -15.38
CA PRO A 857 -8.03 17.10 -13.97
C PRO A 857 -8.66 18.08 -12.97
N THR A 858 -9.19 19.20 -13.46
CA THR A 858 -9.81 20.28 -12.66
C THR A 858 -11.33 20.16 -12.57
N PHE A 859 -11.96 19.25 -13.32
CA PHE A 859 -13.41 19.08 -13.32
C PHE A 859 -13.79 17.61 -13.30
N ASN A 860 -14.69 17.26 -12.38
CA ASN A 860 -15.28 15.93 -12.32
C ASN A 860 -16.80 16.08 -12.21
N GLY A 861 -17.53 15.54 -13.18
CA GLY A 861 -18.99 15.47 -13.15
C GLY A 861 -19.46 14.01 -13.17
N SER A 862 -20.47 13.70 -12.38
CA SER A 862 -21.15 12.40 -12.44
C SER A 862 -22.66 12.60 -12.36
N LEU A 863 -23.38 12.03 -13.31
CA LEU A 863 -24.84 11.89 -13.25
C LEU A 863 -25.14 10.41 -13.02
N SER A 864 -25.75 10.11 -11.88
CA SER A 864 -26.12 8.75 -11.50
C SER A 864 -27.62 8.62 -11.33
N TYR A 865 -28.16 7.53 -11.87
CA TYR A 865 -29.56 7.16 -11.78
C TYR A 865 -29.64 5.70 -11.34
N SER A 866 -30.45 5.40 -10.34
CA SER A 866 -30.71 4.05 -9.85
C SER A 866 -32.20 3.86 -9.66
N GLU A 867 -32.73 2.73 -10.12
CA GLU A 867 -34.14 2.39 -10.01
C GLU A 867 -34.32 0.91 -9.68
N ASN A 868 -35.24 0.61 -8.77
CA ASN A 868 -35.70 -0.73 -8.43
C ASN A 868 -37.22 -0.77 -8.56
N ARG A 869 -37.73 -1.71 -9.35
CA ARG A 869 -39.16 -1.98 -9.53
C ARG A 869 -39.44 -3.38 -9.02
N GLY A 870 -40.24 -3.49 -7.98
CA GLY A 870 -40.68 -4.78 -7.46
C GLY A 870 -42.18 -4.97 -7.65
N ASP A 871 -42.56 -6.19 -8.05
CA ASP A 871 -43.95 -6.66 -8.08
C ASP A 871 -44.04 -7.86 -7.15
N LEU A 872 -44.69 -7.65 -6.01
CA LEU A 872 -44.89 -8.64 -4.95
C LEU A 872 -46.40 -8.88 -4.76
N PRO A 873 -46.82 -10.05 -4.25
CA PRO A 873 -48.24 -10.31 -3.97
C PRO A 873 -48.92 -9.26 -3.05
N GLY A 874 -48.15 -8.60 -2.19
CA GLY A 874 -48.62 -7.54 -1.28
C GLY A 874 -48.69 -6.15 -1.90
N GLY A 875 -48.14 -5.94 -3.10
CA GLY A 875 -48.11 -4.64 -3.78
C GLY A 875 -46.91 -4.47 -4.71
N GLU A 876 -46.95 -3.39 -5.48
CA GLU A 876 -45.82 -2.95 -6.31
C GLU A 876 -45.06 -1.83 -5.59
N PHE A 877 -43.74 -1.81 -5.74
CA PHE A 877 -42.93 -0.67 -5.30
C PHE A 877 -42.02 -0.16 -6.42
N LEU A 878 -41.76 1.13 -6.37
CA LEU A 878 -40.77 1.80 -7.19
C LEU A 878 -39.85 2.61 -6.27
N SER A 879 -38.58 2.23 -6.23
CA SER A 879 -37.54 3.01 -5.57
C SER A 879 -36.62 3.64 -6.61
N ARG A 880 -36.43 4.95 -6.52
CA ARG A 880 -35.59 5.73 -7.44
C ARG A 880 -34.68 6.67 -6.66
N LEU A 881 -33.41 6.69 -7.04
CA LEU A 881 -32.41 7.62 -6.55
C LEU A 881 -31.71 8.28 -7.74
N GLU A 882 -31.68 9.60 -7.74
CA GLU A 882 -31.02 10.44 -8.73
C GLU A 882 -29.94 11.24 -8.01
N SER A 883 -28.71 11.21 -8.53
CA SER A 883 -27.57 11.95 -7.98
C SER A 883 -26.86 12.71 -9.09
N LEU A 884 -26.54 13.97 -8.83
CA LEU A 884 -25.70 14.79 -9.70
C LEU A 884 -24.56 15.37 -8.86
N ASP A 885 -23.35 14.96 -9.21
CA ASP A 885 -22.09 15.41 -8.65
C ASP A 885 -21.40 16.33 -9.65
N PHE A 886 -20.92 17.48 -9.20
CA PHE A 886 -20.08 18.36 -10.01
C PHE A 886 -19.04 19.10 -9.15
N ASP A 887 -17.80 18.67 -9.35
CA ASP A 887 -16.64 19.13 -8.60
C ASP A 887 -15.74 19.98 -9.49
N TRP A 888 -15.40 21.18 -9.01
CA TRP A 888 -14.31 21.99 -9.57
C TRP A 888 -13.12 22.00 -8.63
N THR A 889 -11.98 21.51 -9.11
CA THR A 889 -10.68 21.57 -8.43
C THR A 889 -9.81 22.60 -9.13
N PHE A 890 -9.78 23.83 -8.60
CA PHE A 890 -8.99 24.93 -9.16
C PHE A 890 -7.48 24.72 -8.97
N SER A 891 -7.10 24.01 -7.91
CA SER A 891 -5.75 23.53 -7.64
C SER A 891 -5.83 22.37 -6.63
N SER A 892 -4.72 21.67 -6.37
CA SER A 892 -4.65 20.67 -5.28
C SER A 892 -4.92 21.24 -3.87
N ARG A 893 -5.09 22.56 -3.75
CA ARG A 893 -5.36 23.30 -2.51
C ARG A 893 -6.72 24.00 -2.49
N LEU A 894 -7.48 23.98 -3.58
CA LEU A 894 -8.72 24.74 -3.69
C LEU A 894 -9.76 23.96 -4.49
N SER A 895 -10.85 23.58 -3.83
CA SER A 895 -11.92 22.79 -4.44
C SER A 895 -13.31 23.30 -4.06
N TRP A 896 -14.26 23.09 -4.96
CA TRP A 896 -15.67 23.33 -4.77
C TRP A 896 -16.43 22.08 -5.23
N GLN A 897 -17.04 21.41 -4.28
CA GLN A 897 -17.73 20.14 -4.47
C GLN A 897 -19.22 20.36 -4.30
N ASN A 898 -20.01 19.73 -5.15
CA ASN A 898 -21.46 19.88 -5.13
C ASN A 898 -22.13 18.55 -5.39
N LEU A 899 -23.12 18.24 -4.57
CA LEU A 899 -23.92 17.03 -4.64
C LEU A 899 -25.39 17.43 -4.60
N ILE A 900 -26.16 16.96 -5.58
CA ILE A 900 -27.62 17.09 -5.62
C ILE A 900 -28.19 15.69 -5.62
N GLN A 901 -29.09 15.38 -4.68
CA GLN A 901 -29.73 14.07 -4.60
C GLN A 901 -31.23 14.19 -4.45
N ALA A 902 -31.97 13.38 -5.20
CA ALA A 902 -33.41 13.26 -5.08
C ALA A 902 -33.80 11.78 -4.97
N ASP A 903 -34.73 11.47 -4.07
CA ASP A 903 -35.33 10.15 -3.98
C ASP A 903 -36.85 10.21 -3.84
N ASN A 904 -37.51 9.19 -4.36
CA ASN A 904 -38.97 9.11 -4.39
C ASN A 904 -39.57 8.38 -3.17
N GLN A 905 -38.75 7.90 -2.24
CA GLN A 905 -39.22 7.20 -1.04
C GLN A 905 -39.55 8.21 0.05
N SER A 906 -38.63 9.16 0.27
CA SER A 906 -38.82 10.29 1.17
C SER A 906 -39.40 11.53 0.47
N ASN A 907 -39.62 11.46 -0.86
CA ASN A 907 -40.04 12.58 -1.70
C ASN A 907 -39.22 13.85 -1.47
N SER A 908 -37.91 13.71 -1.26
CA SER A 908 -37.08 14.84 -0.87
C SER A 908 -35.91 15.07 -1.82
N LEU A 909 -35.53 16.33 -1.94
CA LEU A 909 -34.39 16.83 -2.70
C LEU A 909 -33.39 17.45 -1.72
N GLY A 910 -32.14 17.01 -1.78
CA GLY A 910 -31.04 17.58 -1.03
C GLY A 910 -30.02 18.21 -1.97
N ILE A 911 -29.50 19.38 -1.58
CA ILE A 911 -28.33 19.99 -2.20
C ILE A 911 -27.29 20.20 -1.11
N GLN A 912 -26.07 19.72 -1.37
CA GLN A 912 -24.89 19.97 -0.57
C GLN A 912 -23.84 20.66 -1.44
N SER A 913 -23.31 21.78 -0.95
CA SER A 913 -22.21 22.51 -1.58
C SER A 913 -21.11 22.74 -0.56
N ARG A 914 -19.90 22.28 -0.87
CA ARG A 914 -18.72 22.41 -0.02
C ARG A 914 -17.60 23.12 -0.76
N PHE A 915 -17.17 24.26 -0.24
CA PHE A 915 -15.99 24.95 -0.69
C PHE A 915 -14.87 24.75 0.32
N HIS A 916 -13.74 24.22 -0.13
CA HIS A 916 -12.58 23.89 0.69
C HIS A 916 -11.32 24.56 0.13
N TRP A 917 -10.70 25.40 0.96
CA TRP A 917 -9.44 26.04 0.67
C TRP A 917 -8.36 25.67 1.70
N LEU A 918 -7.40 24.87 1.25
CA LEU A 918 -6.20 24.50 1.98
C LEU A 918 -5.11 25.54 1.71
N ILE A 919 -4.98 26.53 2.60
CA ILE A 919 -4.01 27.63 2.46
C ILE A 919 -2.58 27.07 2.54
N ALA A 920 -2.36 26.19 3.51
CA ALA A 920 -1.20 25.33 3.68
C ALA A 920 -1.64 24.10 4.49
N ASP A 921 -0.84 23.05 4.56
CA ASP A 921 -1.16 21.90 5.41
C ASP A 921 -1.38 22.37 6.87
N GLY A 922 -2.47 21.92 7.50
CA GLY A 922 -2.96 22.38 8.81
C GLY A 922 -3.55 23.80 8.84
N ARG A 923 -3.74 24.47 7.69
CA ARG A 923 -4.36 25.80 7.61
C ARG A 923 -5.41 25.82 6.54
N GLU A 924 -6.66 25.77 6.96
CA GLU A 924 -7.77 25.47 6.07
C GLU A 924 -9.01 26.29 6.40
N PHE A 925 -9.80 26.49 5.35
CA PHE A 925 -11.06 27.19 5.38
C PHE A 925 -12.11 26.31 4.71
N PHE A 926 -13.21 26.09 5.42
CA PHE A 926 -14.39 25.40 4.92
C PHE A 926 -15.60 26.30 4.90
N LEU A 927 -16.37 26.17 3.84
CA LEU A 927 -17.70 26.73 3.72
C LEU A 927 -18.64 25.64 3.20
N VAL A 928 -19.59 25.24 4.03
CA VAL A 928 -20.58 24.21 3.72
C VAL A 928 -21.97 24.83 3.73
N ALA A 929 -22.74 24.56 2.69
CA ALA A 929 -24.14 24.93 2.60
C ALA A 929 -24.95 23.69 2.22
N ASN A 930 -25.93 23.36 3.06
CA ASN A 930 -26.87 22.27 2.84
C ASN A 930 -28.28 22.87 2.71
N SER A 931 -29.08 22.33 1.82
CA SER A 931 -30.47 22.74 1.67
C SER A 931 -31.31 21.52 1.31
N GLY A 932 -32.45 21.40 2.00
CA GLY A 932 -33.39 20.31 1.81
C GLY A 932 -34.74 20.83 1.38
N TRP A 933 -35.43 20.05 0.56
CA TRP A 933 -36.82 20.25 0.16
C TRP A 933 -37.55 18.92 0.18
N GLU A 934 -38.86 18.96 0.37
CA GLU A 934 -39.76 17.81 0.31
C GLU A 934 -40.97 18.16 -0.55
N GLU A 935 -41.41 17.22 -1.39
CA GLU A 935 -42.65 17.35 -2.15
C GLU A 935 -43.84 17.00 -1.26
N ALA A 936 -44.69 17.98 -1.01
CA ALA A 936 -45.92 17.80 -0.25
C ALA A 936 -46.96 16.99 -1.04
N LEU A 937 -47.94 16.44 -0.32
CA LEU A 937 -49.02 15.62 -0.88
C LEU A 937 -49.85 16.32 -1.98
N ASP A 938 -49.79 17.64 -2.09
CA ASP A 938 -50.44 18.45 -3.12
C ASP A 938 -49.54 18.76 -4.35
N GLY A 939 -48.33 18.20 -4.39
CA GLY A 939 -47.34 18.37 -5.46
C GLY A 939 -46.52 19.65 -5.35
N HIS A 940 -46.61 20.39 -4.25
CA HIS A 940 -45.77 21.57 -4.01
C HIS A 940 -44.48 21.19 -3.30
N VAL A 941 -43.35 21.70 -3.80
CA VAL A 941 -42.04 21.54 -3.16
C VAL A 941 -41.89 22.55 -2.02
N ILE A 942 -41.73 22.06 -0.80
CA ILE A 942 -41.59 22.87 0.42
C ILE A 942 -40.14 22.75 0.92
N PRO A 943 -39.44 23.85 1.24
CA PRO A 943 -38.12 23.76 1.87
C PRO A 943 -38.25 23.10 3.25
N THR A 944 -37.32 22.20 3.61
CA THR A 944 -37.27 21.53 4.92
C THR A 944 -36.18 22.12 5.81
N SER A 945 -34.96 22.26 5.29
CA SER A 945 -33.85 22.92 6.01
C SER A 945 -32.98 23.76 5.08
N ASN A 946 -32.33 24.78 5.64
CA ASN A 946 -31.21 25.49 5.03
C ASN A 946 -30.15 25.69 6.11
N ASP A 947 -29.03 25.02 5.94
CA ASP A 947 -27.94 24.98 6.91
C ASP A 947 -26.67 25.52 6.27
N PHE A 948 -25.94 26.30 7.05
CA PHE A 948 -24.69 26.94 6.66
C PHE A 948 -23.68 26.74 7.77
N ALA A 949 -22.48 26.29 7.41
CA ALA A 949 -21.36 26.17 8.32
C ALA A 949 -20.10 26.80 7.71
N LEU A 950 -19.38 27.53 8.54
CA LEU A 950 -18.08 28.11 8.25
C LEU A 950 -17.10 27.61 9.31
N LYS A 951 -15.93 27.13 8.89
CA LYS A 951 -14.87 26.72 9.81
C LYS A 951 -13.52 27.20 9.30
N VAL A 952 -12.71 27.72 10.22
CA VAL A 952 -11.30 28.09 9.96
C VAL A 952 -10.44 27.36 10.97
N VAL A 953 -9.43 26.65 10.48
CA VAL A 953 -8.45 25.91 11.30
C VAL A 953 -7.06 26.49 11.05
N TRP A 954 -6.26 26.63 12.10
CA TRP A 954 -4.90 27.16 11.98
C TRP A 954 -3.92 26.46 12.91
N SER A 955 -3.27 25.42 12.41
CA SER A 955 -2.34 24.58 13.16
C SER A 955 -0.95 25.19 13.32
N PHE A 956 -0.35 24.94 14.48
CA PHE A 956 1.00 25.32 14.87
C PHE A 956 1.77 24.08 15.34
N ARG A 957 2.97 23.85 14.81
CA ARG A 957 3.87 22.75 15.22
C ARG A 957 5.12 23.30 15.88
N PHE A 958 5.63 22.60 16.89
CA PHE A 958 6.79 23.01 17.70
C PHE A 958 7.84 21.90 17.78
#